data_AF-A0A7X9LEW1-F1
#
_entry.id   AF-A0A7X9LEW1-F1
#
_cell.length_a   1.000
_cell.length_b   1.000
_cell.length_c   1.000
_cell.angle_alpha   90.00
_cell.angle_beta   90.00
_cell.angle_gamma   90.00
#
_symmetry.space_group_name_H-M   'P 1'
#
loop_
_entity.id
_entity.type
_entity.pdbx_description
1 polymer ?
#
loop_
_entity_poly.entity_id
_entity_poly.type
_entity_poly.pdbx_seq_one_letter_code
_entity_poly.pdbx_strand_id
1 'polypeptide(L)'
;MSKQLFEEVRLASGAVLKNRIVMSPMTTESAYYDGSVPNDLVAYYAKRSGTVGTVIVESAFVENYGRGFFGAIGIDSDDKIEGLSKIAQAIKDKGSKALIQIYHAGRMGFEPMNEGHIPVSASSVAALRPNAPVPIEMTHHEILDMIDYFAEGVRRAIKAGFDGVELHGANTYLLQQFFSPHSNRRSDAWGGTLKKRAKFPIEVVKAAKRVIAEEGAANFILGYRFSPEELEKPGISFDDTMYLLNSLAEYDLDYFHFSMGIYTRSSIIDTDNPEMLIAKFLNQRSEKLAKTPIMGVGGIMQKADAEDALSLGYDLVAVAKGFLVEPDWAGAIQKGKEVNPLADIHDREKLVIPSPLWNFMDTSFGLIKDFAVEKAKAERLKDLMTKDLEFKPGQYRVMASGHNSELPMIVTFDRSRITNIEIDSAGESEGLSDLVFEKMPKQIIEFQTLNVDAVSGASSTSKGVLAGVADAARQASGQDAVDVLEARPKPVEVKSTEVLEETADVVVIGGGAAGIAASLRADELGLKTILVEKLSFIGGAISVSGGNQVVMGSKLQKEAGVTDDTVKSMFDDFMANGNGQNVRSLLTLLAENVGQTTDWVHEYVGVEYDMKGGLHVLAEYAKDRELAYAHGGHGFAASVRAKMAASHVNLLLQTKAEELLTDGKGNVTGLVAVEANGTTHRISAKAVIITTGGYGNNKSMLPDELKGVLFYGTRSSMGEGVQMAQAPGIDAATRMMNLGKIYPNGVEVSPGTAKSTIDGNLRVLKENGLLLNSKGKRVVNERASNHAILDVLMQQDPKILYLLLDQKHFDIFREGIAEGGISPAEVEKWLASNGRETPYFYHGATLEELANAAGMDGATLENTVARYNEFVANGEDKDFHRERRFLQIPIGEGPYYMIEQKPRFATTMGGLVVNNKLQVVNTSGTIIKGLYAAGEVVGGVMGTDSPSGANNAWALTSGKLAAEKIKKKIEH
;
A
#
# COMPACT_ATOMS: atom_id res chain seq x y z
N MET A 1 -22.47 44.62 -5.96
CA MET A 1 -23.75 43.91 -6.20
C MET A 1 -23.49 42.42 -6.06
N SER A 2 -24.46 41.66 -5.54
CA SER A 2 -24.33 40.19 -5.47
C SER A 2 -24.32 39.61 -6.89
N LYS A 3 -23.31 38.79 -7.23
CA LYS A 3 -23.21 38.13 -8.54
C LYS A 3 -24.29 37.05 -8.64
N GLN A 4 -25.00 36.99 -9.76
CA GLN A 4 -26.01 35.94 -9.98
C GLN A 4 -25.57 34.94 -11.05
N LEU A 5 -25.92 33.67 -10.87
CA LEU A 5 -25.49 32.59 -11.78
C LEU A 5 -25.89 32.84 -13.24
N PHE A 6 -27.14 33.27 -13.48
CA PHE A 6 -27.73 33.43 -14.81
C PHE A 6 -27.62 34.87 -15.36
N GLU A 7 -26.63 35.64 -14.88
CA GLU A 7 -26.34 36.99 -15.36
C GLU A 7 -25.29 36.96 -16.47
N GLU A 8 -25.45 37.80 -17.49
CA GLU A 8 -24.46 37.93 -18.56
C GLU A 8 -23.12 38.46 -18.03
N VAL A 9 -22.02 37.96 -18.61
CA VAL A 9 -20.65 38.39 -18.30
C VAL A 9 -19.96 38.81 -19.59
N ARG A 10 -19.44 40.04 -19.62
CA ARG A 10 -18.60 40.54 -20.70
C ARG A 10 -17.13 40.34 -20.35
N LEU A 11 -16.39 39.70 -21.25
CA LEU A 11 -14.96 39.44 -21.11
C LEU A 11 -14.11 40.54 -21.78
N ALA A 12 -12.80 40.53 -21.53
CA ALA A 12 -11.87 41.56 -22.02
C ALA A 12 -11.78 41.59 -23.56
N SER A 13 -11.89 40.44 -24.23
CA SER A 13 -12.00 40.30 -25.69
C SER A 13 -13.26 40.95 -26.27
N GLY A 14 -14.24 41.33 -25.44
CA GLY A 14 -15.55 41.81 -25.87
C GLY A 14 -16.59 40.71 -26.03
N ALA A 15 -16.20 39.44 -25.94
CA ALA A 15 -17.11 38.31 -25.92
C ALA A 15 -18.09 38.39 -24.74
N VAL A 16 -19.33 37.95 -24.97
CA VAL A 16 -20.38 37.91 -23.96
C VAL A 16 -20.76 36.46 -23.67
N LEU A 17 -20.65 36.08 -22.39
CA LEU A 17 -21.18 34.83 -21.86
C LEU A 17 -22.58 35.10 -21.36
N LYS A 18 -23.57 34.29 -21.75
CA LYS A 18 -24.97 34.47 -21.34
C LYS A 18 -25.23 34.16 -19.86
N ASN A 19 -24.31 33.47 -19.19
CA ASN A 19 -24.33 33.22 -17.75
C ASN A 19 -22.93 32.86 -17.23
N ARG A 20 -22.80 32.75 -15.90
CA ARG A 20 -21.54 32.47 -15.19
C ARG A 20 -21.18 30.97 -15.12
N ILE A 21 -22.00 30.11 -15.70
CA ILE A 21 -21.86 28.65 -15.60
C ILE A 21 -21.06 28.14 -16.80
N VAL A 22 -20.02 27.38 -16.48
CA VAL A 22 -19.10 26.78 -17.45
C VAL A 22 -19.09 25.27 -17.24
N MET A 23 -19.15 24.49 -18.31
CA MET A 23 -18.81 23.06 -18.24
C MET A 23 -17.29 22.94 -18.27
N SER A 24 -16.72 22.30 -17.24
CA SER A 24 -15.27 22.10 -17.11
C SER A 24 -14.72 21.20 -18.23
N PRO A 25 -13.46 21.39 -18.66
CA PRO A 25 -12.80 20.48 -19.58
C PRO A 25 -12.55 19.14 -18.88
N MET A 26 -13.31 18.12 -19.30
CA MET A 26 -13.25 16.75 -18.79
C MET A 26 -12.81 15.82 -19.90
N THR A 27 -11.63 15.21 -19.74
CA THR A 27 -11.14 14.18 -20.65
C THR A 27 -12.11 13.00 -20.72
N THR A 28 -12.45 12.61 -21.95
CA THR A 28 -13.41 11.55 -22.27
C THR A 28 -12.74 10.25 -22.68
N GLU A 29 -11.43 10.27 -23.00
CA GLU A 29 -10.66 9.14 -23.55
C GLU A 29 -11.31 8.50 -24.78
N SER A 30 -12.07 9.28 -25.54
CA SER A 30 -12.95 8.77 -26.60
C SER A 30 -12.47 9.05 -28.01
N ALA A 31 -11.39 9.82 -28.22
CA ALA A 31 -10.87 10.07 -29.56
C ALA A 31 -10.37 8.77 -30.23
N TYR A 32 -10.29 8.79 -31.55
CA TYR A 32 -9.58 7.73 -32.28
C TYR A 32 -8.07 7.76 -31.94
N TYR A 33 -7.37 6.68 -32.29
CA TYR A 33 -5.94 6.52 -31.98
C TYR A 33 -5.06 7.67 -32.50
N ASP A 34 -5.46 8.32 -33.59
CA ASP A 34 -4.76 9.46 -34.20
C ASP A 34 -5.20 10.81 -33.61
N GLY A 35 -6.06 10.82 -32.58
CA GLY A 35 -6.65 12.01 -31.98
C GLY A 35 -7.81 12.63 -32.75
N SER A 36 -8.31 11.99 -33.81
CA SER A 36 -9.49 12.48 -34.52
C SER A 36 -10.79 12.27 -33.74
N VAL A 37 -11.77 13.14 -33.98
CA VAL A 37 -13.03 13.21 -33.24
C VAL A 37 -14.06 12.21 -33.79
N PRO A 38 -14.60 11.29 -32.97
CA PRO A 38 -15.73 10.44 -33.34
C PRO A 38 -17.09 11.15 -33.17
N ASN A 39 -18.13 10.60 -33.79
CA ASN A 39 -19.49 11.18 -33.77
C ASN A 39 -20.17 11.14 -32.40
N ASP A 40 -19.89 10.14 -31.57
CA ASP A 40 -20.44 10.03 -30.22
C ASP A 40 -19.91 11.14 -29.31
N LEU A 41 -18.67 11.57 -29.50
CA LEU A 41 -18.09 12.73 -28.82
C LEU A 41 -18.79 14.04 -29.21
N VAL A 42 -19.13 14.20 -30.50
CA VAL A 42 -19.94 15.34 -30.96
C VAL A 42 -21.31 15.33 -30.28
N ALA A 43 -21.97 14.17 -30.23
CA ALA A 43 -23.27 14.01 -29.56
C ALA A 43 -23.19 14.29 -28.04
N TYR A 44 -22.10 13.87 -27.39
CA TYR A 44 -21.84 14.13 -25.97
C TYR A 44 -21.80 15.62 -25.65
N TYR A 45 -21.04 16.42 -26.42
CA TYR A 45 -20.96 17.87 -26.22
C TYR A 45 -22.25 18.57 -26.64
N ALA A 46 -22.90 18.13 -27.72
CA ALA A 46 -24.21 18.64 -28.12
C ALA A 46 -25.22 18.47 -26.97
N LYS A 47 -25.25 17.30 -26.32
CA LYS A 47 -26.21 17.00 -25.24
C LYS A 47 -26.01 17.89 -24.01
N ARG A 48 -24.80 18.40 -23.79
CA ARG A 48 -24.41 19.25 -22.64
C ARG A 48 -24.39 20.75 -22.92
N SER A 49 -24.80 21.13 -24.12
CA SER A 49 -24.92 22.53 -24.56
C SER A 49 -26.37 22.99 -24.52
N GLY A 50 -26.60 24.30 -24.49
CA GLY A 50 -27.95 24.86 -24.29
C GLY A 50 -27.95 25.83 -23.13
N THR A 51 -28.53 25.47 -21.99
CA THR A 51 -28.67 26.41 -20.86
C THR A 51 -27.33 26.92 -20.32
N VAL A 52 -26.29 26.08 -20.35
CA VAL A 52 -24.94 26.47 -19.90
C VAL A 52 -24.36 27.61 -20.76
N GLY A 53 -23.66 28.54 -20.12
CA GLY A 53 -23.07 29.70 -20.79
C GLY A 53 -21.95 29.30 -21.74
N THR A 54 -21.05 28.46 -21.24
CA THR A 54 -19.81 28.07 -21.94
C THR A 54 -19.52 26.59 -21.75
N VAL A 55 -19.05 25.92 -22.79
CA VAL A 55 -18.53 24.56 -22.74
C VAL A 55 -17.06 24.60 -23.12
N ILE A 56 -16.19 24.17 -22.21
CA ILE A 56 -14.77 23.97 -22.51
C ILE A 56 -14.60 22.49 -22.86
N VAL A 57 -14.32 22.21 -24.12
CA VAL A 57 -13.96 20.89 -24.63
C VAL A 57 -12.67 20.43 -23.96
N GLU A 58 -12.57 19.12 -23.75
CA GLU A 58 -11.44 18.44 -23.12
C GLU A 58 -10.07 18.84 -23.70
N SER A 59 -9.02 18.45 -22.99
CA SER A 59 -7.65 18.78 -23.33
C SER A 59 -7.22 18.15 -24.66
N ALA A 60 -6.89 19.01 -25.64
CA ALA A 60 -6.39 18.63 -26.95
C ALA A 60 -4.87 18.81 -27.05
N PHE A 61 -4.16 17.77 -27.46
CA PHE A 61 -2.70 17.82 -27.56
C PHE A 61 -2.28 18.67 -28.76
N VAL A 62 -1.33 19.59 -28.55
CA VAL A 62 -0.82 20.49 -29.60
C VAL A 62 0.27 19.86 -30.47
N GLU A 63 0.78 18.71 -30.05
CA GLU A 63 1.82 17.94 -30.73
C GLU A 63 1.61 16.44 -30.46
N ASN A 64 1.84 15.60 -31.48
CA ASN A 64 1.44 14.18 -31.47
C ASN A 64 2.10 13.34 -30.37
N TYR A 65 3.30 13.71 -29.93
CA TYR A 65 4.05 13.05 -28.85
C TYR A 65 3.80 13.70 -27.47
N GLY A 66 2.86 14.66 -27.42
CA GLY A 66 2.39 15.33 -26.23
C GLY A 66 1.15 14.72 -25.60
N ARG A 67 0.79 13.47 -25.92
CA ARG A 67 -0.43 12.82 -25.39
C ARG A 67 -0.26 12.43 -23.93
N GLY A 68 -1.32 12.65 -23.16
CA GLY A 68 -1.34 12.35 -21.72
C GLY A 68 -2.19 11.14 -21.34
N PHE A 69 -2.96 10.60 -22.29
CA PHE A 69 -3.92 9.52 -22.10
C PHE A 69 -4.22 8.88 -23.46
N PHE A 70 -4.69 7.63 -23.44
CA PHE A 70 -5.24 7.00 -24.63
C PHE A 70 -6.58 7.67 -24.99
N GLY A 71 -6.89 7.77 -26.29
CA GLY A 71 -8.11 8.42 -26.76
C GLY A 71 -8.16 9.93 -26.51
N ALA A 72 -7.00 10.59 -26.42
CA ALA A 72 -6.92 12.05 -26.39
C ALA A 72 -7.28 12.67 -27.74
N ILE A 73 -8.00 13.78 -27.77
CA ILE A 73 -8.23 14.52 -29.01
C ILE A 73 -6.97 15.33 -29.40
N GLY A 74 -6.70 15.44 -30.70
CA GLY A 74 -5.57 16.20 -31.24
C GLY A 74 -5.99 17.56 -31.78
N ILE A 75 -5.09 18.54 -31.66
CA ILE A 75 -5.12 19.82 -32.38
C ILE A 75 -3.73 20.15 -32.99
N ASP A 76 -2.95 19.09 -33.19
CA ASP A 76 -1.56 19.10 -33.66
C ASP A 76 -1.43 19.28 -35.17
N SER A 77 -2.48 18.99 -35.94
CA SER A 77 -2.46 19.03 -37.41
C SER A 77 -3.79 19.50 -38.02
N ASP A 78 -3.74 19.95 -39.29
CA ASP A 78 -4.88 20.59 -39.97
C ASP A 78 -6.01 19.61 -40.33
N ASP A 79 -5.73 18.30 -40.44
CA ASP A 79 -6.75 17.28 -40.66
C ASP A 79 -7.72 17.14 -39.47
N LYS A 80 -7.34 17.61 -38.27
CA LYS A 80 -8.23 17.61 -37.10
C LYS A 80 -9.30 18.69 -37.16
N ILE A 81 -9.13 19.73 -37.99
CA ILE A 81 -10.03 20.89 -38.06
C ILE A 81 -11.47 20.45 -38.35
N GLU A 82 -11.71 19.53 -39.29
CA GLU A 82 -13.06 19.12 -39.66
C GLU A 82 -13.81 18.47 -38.49
N GLY A 83 -13.17 17.54 -37.77
CA GLY A 83 -13.75 16.88 -36.61
C GLY A 83 -14.00 17.85 -35.44
N LEU A 84 -13.03 18.72 -35.18
CA LEU A 84 -13.11 19.78 -34.19
C LEU A 84 -14.25 20.78 -34.51
N SER A 85 -14.44 21.12 -35.79
CA SER A 85 -15.56 21.96 -36.23
C SER A 85 -16.92 21.37 -35.90
N LYS A 86 -17.08 20.05 -36.00
CA LYS A 86 -18.34 19.38 -35.65
C LYS A 86 -18.66 19.56 -34.16
N ILE A 87 -17.67 19.48 -33.28
CA ILE A 87 -17.86 19.75 -31.83
C ILE A 87 -18.22 21.22 -31.61
N ALA A 88 -17.41 22.15 -32.15
CA ALA A 88 -17.63 23.58 -31.96
C ALA A 88 -19.04 23.99 -32.45
N GLN A 89 -19.45 23.51 -33.63
CA GLN A 89 -20.77 23.78 -34.19
C GLN A 89 -21.88 23.19 -33.31
N ALA A 90 -21.74 21.93 -32.88
CA ALA A 90 -22.77 21.27 -32.05
C ALA A 90 -23.03 21.96 -30.71
N ILE A 91 -22.01 22.60 -30.13
CA ILE A 91 -22.12 23.42 -28.93
C ILE A 91 -22.82 24.76 -29.25
N LYS A 92 -22.35 25.44 -30.30
CA LYS A 92 -22.80 26.79 -30.70
C LYS A 92 -24.22 26.80 -31.25
N ASP A 93 -24.66 25.74 -31.91
CA ASP A 93 -26.05 25.57 -32.40
C ASP A 93 -27.08 25.62 -31.26
N LYS A 94 -26.65 25.31 -30.03
CA LYS A 94 -27.48 25.43 -28.82
C LYS A 94 -27.26 26.75 -28.06
N GLY A 95 -26.49 27.66 -28.64
CA GLY A 95 -26.24 29.00 -28.13
C GLY A 95 -25.25 29.07 -26.97
N SER A 96 -24.52 27.99 -26.64
CA SER A 96 -23.42 28.03 -25.68
C SER A 96 -22.13 28.47 -26.39
N LYS A 97 -21.22 29.13 -25.67
CA LYS A 97 -19.86 29.42 -26.18
C LYS A 97 -19.03 28.14 -26.21
N ALA A 98 -18.34 27.88 -27.31
CA ALA A 98 -17.49 26.70 -27.46
C ALA A 98 -16.02 27.09 -27.28
N LEU A 99 -15.38 26.56 -26.24
CA LEU A 99 -13.94 26.71 -26.02
C LEU A 99 -13.28 25.33 -26.11
N ILE A 100 -11.98 25.28 -26.38
CA ILE A 100 -11.19 24.04 -26.30
C ILE A 100 -9.97 24.26 -25.43
N GLN A 101 -9.70 23.33 -24.50
CA GLN A 101 -8.47 23.37 -23.72
C GLN A 101 -7.33 22.75 -24.52
N ILE A 102 -6.18 23.41 -24.59
CA ILE A 102 -5.00 22.90 -25.32
C ILE A 102 -3.82 22.68 -24.38
N TYR A 103 -3.08 21.59 -24.60
CA TYR A 103 -2.01 21.17 -23.69
C TYR A 103 -0.91 20.36 -24.39
N HIS A 104 0.14 20.08 -23.62
CA HIS A 104 1.14 19.06 -23.93
C HIS A 104 1.45 18.31 -22.62
N ALA A 105 1.43 16.97 -22.64
CA ALA A 105 1.57 16.16 -21.44
C ALA A 105 2.95 16.30 -20.78
N GLY A 106 3.99 16.50 -21.59
CA GLY A 106 5.37 16.61 -21.15
C GLY A 106 5.77 15.35 -20.36
N ARG A 107 6.41 15.51 -19.20
CA ARG A 107 6.80 14.39 -18.32
C ARG A 107 5.65 13.52 -17.77
N MET A 108 4.40 13.85 -18.08
CA MET A 108 3.22 13.06 -17.69
C MET A 108 2.79 12.06 -18.75
N GLY A 109 3.39 12.10 -19.95
CA GLY A 109 3.18 11.11 -21.00
C GLY A 109 3.95 9.82 -20.74
N PHE A 110 3.57 8.75 -21.45
CA PHE A 110 4.28 7.47 -21.46
C PHE A 110 4.53 7.02 -22.91
N GLU A 111 5.63 6.30 -23.15
CA GLU A 111 6.02 5.85 -24.50
C GLU A 111 4.87 5.15 -25.27
N PRO A 112 4.07 4.24 -24.68
CA PRO A 112 2.98 3.58 -25.42
C PRO A 112 1.88 4.52 -25.92
N MET A 113 1.73 5.70 -25.31
CA MET A 113 0.75 6.71 -25.73
C MET A 113 1.29 7.58 -26.87
N ASN A 114 2.62 7.71 -26.97
CA ASN A 114 3.34 8.62 -27.84
C ASN A 114 4.12 7.87 -28.95
N GLU A 115 3.55 6.78 -29.47
CA GLU A 115 4.16 5.98 -30.55
C GLU A 115 5.59 5.46 -30.21
N GLY A 116 5.84 5.18 -28.94
CA GLY A 116 7.15 4.73 -28.45
C GLY A 116 8.15 5.85 -28.15
N HIS A 117 7.78 7.11 -28.33
CA HIS A 117 8.68 8.24 -28.07
C HIS A 117 8.79 8.54 -26.57
N ILE A 118 10.03 8.77 -26.13
CA ILE A 118 10.33 9.22 -24.78
C ILE A 118 9.74 10.63 -24.59
N PRO A 119 8.98 10.90 -23.53
CA PRO A 119 8.40 12.22 -23.31
C PRO A 119 9.45 13.32 -23.16
N VAL A 120 9.07 14.55 -23.49
CA VAL A 120 9.90 15.76 -23.35
C VAL A 120 9.44 16.61 -22.16
N SER A 121 10.35 17.41 -21.58
CA SER A 121 10.04 18.28 -20.45
C SER A 121 11.04 19.44 -20.35
N ALA A 122 10.80 20.35 -19.39
CA ALA A 122 11.72 21.44 -19.06
C ALA A 122 13.12 20.93 -18.63
N SER A 123 13.18 19.80 -17.91
CA SER A 123 14.41 19.09 -17.54
C SER A 123 14.17 17.58 -17.44
N SER A 124 15.24 16.80 -17.42
CA SER A 124 15.23 15.33 -17.24
C SER A 124 14.92 14.89 -15.80
N VAL A 125 13.76 15.33 -15.31
CA VAL A 125 13.22 14.99 -13.98
C VAL A 125 11.91 14.24 -14.18
N ALA A 126 11.93 12.92 -13.91
CA ALA A 126 10.73 12.09 -13.96
C ALA A 126 9.61 12.64 -13.05
N ALA A 127 8.36 12.38 -13.43
CA ALA A 127 7.24 12.64 -12.53
C ALA A 127 7.33 11.70 -11.31
N LEU A 128 6.89 12.15 -10.13
CA LEU A 128 6.83 11.31 -8.93
C LEU A 128 5.61 10.38 -8.98
N ARG A 129 5.56 9.51 -10.00
CA ARG A 129 4.53 8.50 -10.22
C ARG A 129 5.19 7.15 -10.52
N PRO A 130 4.54 6.03 -10.16
CA PRO A 130 5.06 4.70 -10.50
C PRO A 130 5.35 4.59 -12.00
N ASN A 131 6.54 4.09 -12.34
CA ASN A 131 6.99 3.82 -13.71
C ASN A 131 7.06 5.05 -14.64
N ALA A 132 6.98 6.29 -14.13
CA ALA A 132 7.08 7.48 -14.98
C ALA A 132 8.44 7.51 -15.70
N PRO A 133 8.47 7.64 -17.04
CA PRO A 133 9.73 7.72 -17.77
C PRO A 133 10.50 8.98 -17.40
N VAL A 134 11.83 8.91 -17.45
CA VAL A 134 12.67 10.11 -17.35
C VAL A 134 12.54 10.87 -18.69
N PRO A 135 12.02 12.11 -18.68
CA PRO A 135 11.82 12.85 -19.92
C PRO A 135 13.15 13.36 -20.49
N ILE A 136 13.17 13.63 -21.79
CA ILE A 136 14.26 14.36 -22.45
C ILE A 136 14.10 15.85 -22.13
N GLU A 137 15.19 16.48 -21.68
CA GLU A 137 15.24 17.94 -21.51
C GLU A 137 15.20 18.63 -22.87
N MET A 138 14.19 19.48 -23.10
CA MET A 138 14.06 20.23 -24.36
C MET A 138 15.25 21.18 -24.56
N THR A 139 15.75 21.25 -25.79
CA THR A 139 16.70 22.26 -26.24
C THR A 139 16.04 23.62 -26.40
N HIS A 140 16.84 24.68 -26.53
CA HIS A 140 16.30 26.03 -26.76
C HIS A 140 15.41 26.11 -28.01
N HIS A 141 15.78 25.43 -29.10
CA HIS A 141 15.01 25.42 -30.34
C HIS A 141 13.69 24.65 -30.17
N GLU A 142 13.72 23.47 -29.55
CA GLU A 142 12.50 22.70 -29.27
C GLU A 142 11.52 23.47 -28.36
N ILE A 143 12.02 24.32 -27.46
CA ILE A 143 11.16 25.21 -26.65
C ILE A 143 10.47 26.26 -27.53
N LEU A 144 11.18 26.81 -28.53
CA LEU A 144 10.59 27.75 -29.48
C LEU A 144 9.58 27.05 -30.40
N ASP A 145 9.92 25.87 -30.92
CA ASP A 145 9.00 25.06 -31.73
C ASP A 145 7.74 24.70 -30.94
N MET A 146 7.88 24.36 -29.65
CA MET A 146 6.74 24.10 -28.77
C MET A 146 5.85 25.33 -28.58
N ILE A 147 6.41 26.54 -28.47
CA ILE A 147 5.63 27.79 -28.44
C ILE A 147 4.81 27.93 -29.74
N ASP A 148 5.43 27.62 -30.89
CA ASP A 148 4.75 27.68 -32.17
C ASP A 148 3.68 26.57 -32.32
N TYR A 149 3.88 25.37 -31.76
CA TYR A 149 2.83 24.34 -31.70
C TYR A 149 1.61 24.78 -30.91
N PHE A 150 1.80 25.45 -29.76
CA PHE A 150 0.67 26.06 -29.05
C PHE A 150 -0.01 27.14 -29.90
N ALA A 151 0.76 27.99 -30.60
CA ALA A 151 0.22 29.04 -31.46
C ALA A 151 -0.61 28.45 -32.63
N GLU A 152 -0.12 27.41 -33.27
CA GLU A 152 -0.82 26.67 -34.32
C GLU A 152 -2.08 25.96 -33.79
N GLY A 153 -2.04 25.44 -32.56
CA GLY A 153 -3.23 24.95 -31.87
C GLY A 153 -4.31 26.04 -31.74
N VAL A 154 -3.93 27.28 -31.38
CA VAL A 154 -4.86 28.42 -31.34
C VAL A 154 -5.41 28.73 -32.73
N ARG A 155 -4.56 28.77 -33.76
CA ARG A 155 -4.99 28.99 -35.15
C ARG A 155 -6.02 27.95 -35.56
N ARG A 156 -5.76 26.66 -35.30
CA ARG A 156 -6.67 25.56 -35.63
C ARG A 156 -7.98 25.64 -34.87
N ALA A 157 -7.97 26.08 -33.61
CA ALA A 157 -9.20 26.31 -32.86
C ALA A 157 -10.06 27.42 -33.51
N ILE A 158 -9.43 28.51 -33.97
CA ILE A 158 -10.10 29.58 -34.74
C ILE A 158 -10.68 29.02 -36.04
N LYS A 159 -9.88 28.29 -36.83
CA LYS A 159 -10.33 27.69 -38.10
C LYS A 159 -11.44 26.67 -37.90
N ALA A 160 -11.40 25.92 -36.80
CA ALA A 160 -12.44 24.97 -36.44
C ALA A 160 -13.74 25.68 -36.00
N GLY A 161 -13.70 26.97 -35.68
CA GLY A 161 -14.89 27.76 -35.34
C GLY A 161 -15.20 27.82 -33.84
N PHE A 162 -14.26 27.45 -32.97
CA PHE A 162 -14.38 27.71 -31.53
C PHE A 162 -14.45 29.22 -31.24
N ASP A 163 -15.09 29.60 -30.14
CA ASP A 163 -15.13 30.97 -29.63
C ASP A 163 -13.86 31.31 -28.80
N GLY A 164 -13.05 30.31 -28.43
CA GLY A 164 -11.84 30.53 -27.65
C GLY A 164 -11.02 29.29 -27.34
N VAL A 165 -9.88 29.49 -26.68
CA VAL A 165 -9.02 28.44 -26.12
C VAL A 165 -8.71 28.68 -24.64
N GLU A 166 -8.53 27.58 -23.92
CA GLU A 166 -7.93 27.59 -22.58
C GLU A 166 -6.53 26.97 -22.62
N LEU A 167 -5.52 27.72 -22.20
CA LEU A 167 -4.16 27.19 -22.06
C LEU A 167 -4.04 26.38 -20.77
N HIS A 168 -3.64 25.11 -20.87
CA HIS A 168 -3.56 24.21 -19.73
C HIS A 168 -2.23 24.31 -18.96
N GLY A 169 -2.13 25.31 -18.07
CA GLY A 169 -1.02 25.53 -17.15
C GLY A 169 -1.12 24.81 -15.80
N ALA A 170 -1.78 23.65 -15.76
CA ALA A 170 -2.14 22.97 -14.51
C ALA A 170 -1.89 21.46 -14.60
N ASN A 171 -2.19 20.76 -13.50
CA ASN A 171 -2.17 19.29 -13.42
C ASN A 171 -0.84 18.65 -13.83
N THR A 172 0.27 19.34 -13.54
CA THR A 172 1.65 18.92 -13.82
C THR A 172 2.00 18.78 -15.30
N TYR A 173 1.20 19.36 -16.21
CA TYR A 173 1.49 19.37 -17.66
C TYR A 173 2.49 20.46 -18.07
N LEU A 174 2.93 20.44 -19.33
CA LEU A 174 4.18 21.08 -19.76
C LEU A 174 4.33 22.56 -19.37
N LEU A 175 3.27 23.37 -19.50
CA LEU A 175 3.29 24.77 -19.07
C LEU A 175 3.59 24.91 -17.57
N GLN A 176 2.96 24.09 -16.72
CA GLN A 176 3.30 24.01 -15.30
C GLN A 176 4.72 23.47 -15.09
N GLN A 177 5.15 22.49 -15.90
CA GLN A 177 6.48 21.87 -15.75
C GLN A 177 7.61 22.88 -15.93
N PHE A 178 7.47 23.83 -16.85
CA PHE A 178 8.42 24.93 -17.00
C PHE A 178 8.36 25.93 -15.84
N PHE A 179 7.18 26.16 -15.27
CA PHE A 179 7.05 27.09 -14.15
C PHE A 179 7.57 26.52 -12.82
N SER A 180 7.39 25.22 -12.62
CA SER A 180 7.72 24.52 -11.39
C SER A 180 9.24 24.48 -11.11
N PRO A 181 9.70 24.81 -9.89
CA PRO A 181 11.07 24.57 -9.46
C PRO A 181 11.41 23.08 -9.34
N HIS A 182 10.42 22.20 -9.29
CA HIS A 182 10.64 20.75 -9.20
C HIS A 182 11.08 20.18 -10.54
N SER A 183 10.29 20.42 -11.59
CA SER A 183 10.50 19.84 -12.91
C SER A 183 11.42 20.66 -13.81
N ASN A 184 11.57 21.95 -13.56
CA ASN A 184 12.49 22.81 -14.30
C ASN A 184 13.76 23.06 -13.48
N ARG A 185 14.81 22.30 -13.79
CA ARG A 185 16.14 22.39 -13.16
C ARG A 185 17.16 23.11 -14.04
N ARG A 186 16.70 23.77 -15.11
CA ARG A 186 17.56 24.48 -16.06
C ARG A 186 18.23 25.68 -15.40
N SER A 187 19.35 26.10 -15.97
CA SER A 187 20.09 27.31 -15.57
C SER A 187 20.09 28.41 -16.64
N ASP A 188 19.49 28.14 -17.80
CA ASP A 188 19.49 29.00 -18.98
C ASP A 188 18.41 30.10 -18.93
N ALA A 189 17.92 30.57 -20.08
CA ALA A 189 16.89 31.60 -20.16
C ALA A 189 15.48 31.12 -19.79
N TRP A 190 15.28 29.81 -19.66
CA TRP A 190 13.98 29.17 -19.45
C TRP A 190 13.81 28.58 -18.05
N GLY A 191 14.84 28.63 -17.19
CA GLY A 191 14.76 28.11 -15.82
C GLY A 191 15.66 28.79 -14.79
N GLY A 192 15.75 28.19 -13.61
CA GLY A 192 16.52 28.72 -12.49
C GLY A 192 15.67 29.65 -11.62
N THR A 193 15.63 30.95 -11.94
CA THR A 193 14.87 31.93 -11.14
C THR A 193 13.38 31.90 -11.45
N LEU A 194 12.54 32.32 -10.50
CA LEU A 194 11.08 32.42 -10.67
C LEU A 194 10.68 33.17 -11.96
N LYS A 195 11.33 34.33 -12.21
CA LYS A 195 11.12 35.13 -13.43
C LYS A 195 11.43 34.36 -14.72
N LYS A 196 12.52 33.59 -14.74
CA LYS A 196 12.93 32.80 -15.91
C LYS A 196 12.00 31.60 -16.13
N ARG A 197 11.56 30.93 -15.06
CA ARG A 197 10.58 29.83 -15.13
C ARG A 197 9.21 30.30 -15.63
N ALA A 198 8.78 31.51 -15.26
CA ALA A 198 7.55 32.12 -15.77
C ALA A 198 7.60 32.48 -17.26
N LYS A 199 8.79 32.53 -17.87
CA LYS A 199 8.98 32.99 -19.24
C LYS A 199 8.24 32.11 -20.26
N PHE A 200 8.33 30.78 -20.15
CA PHE A 200 7.72 29.88 -21.13
C PHE A 200 6.18 30.02 -21.20
N PRO A 201 5.43 29.96 -20.08
CA PRO A 201 3.99 30.27 -20.10
C PRO A 201 3.65 31.65 -20.68
N ILE A 202 4.44 32.68 -20.37
CA ILE A 202 4.25 34.04 -20.89
C ILE A 202 4.45 34.10 -22.40
N GLU A 203 5.50 33.46 -22.94
CA GLU A 203 5.75 33.44 -24.38
C GLU A 203 4.66 32.67 -25.14
N VAL A 204 4.12 31.60 -24.55
CA VAL A 204 2.94 30.89 -25.11
C VAL A 204 1.71 31.81 -25.15
N VAL A 205 1.43 32.59 -24.10
CA VAL A 205 0.34 33.58 -24.12
C VAL A 205 0.55 34.64 -25.20
N LYS A 206 1.78 35.16 -25.35
CA LYS A 206 2.10 36.13 -26.40
C LYS A 206 1.91 35.55 -27.80
N ALA A 207 2.35 34.32 -28.03
CA ALA A 207 2.17 33.63 -29.30
C ALA A 207 0.68 33.42 -29.62
N ALA A 208 -0.12 32.99 -28.64
CA ALA A 208 -1.57 32.88 -28.78
C ALA A 208 -2.23 34.23 -29.14
N LYS A 209 -1.90 35.31 -28.43
CA LYS A 209 -2.42 36.66 -28.72
C LYS A 209 -2.00 37.16 -30.11
N ARG A 210 -0.76 36.89 -30.51
CA ARG A 210 -0.25 37.23 -31.86
C ARG A 210 -1.10 36.53 -32.92
N VAL A 211 -1.29 35.22 -32.82
CA VAL A 211 -2.08 34.45 -33.78
C VAL A 211 -3.54 34.92 -33.82
N ILE A 212 -4.15 35.20 -32.67
CA ILE A 212 -5.52 35.76 -32.61
C ILE A 212 -5.63 37.07 -33.40
N ALA A 213 -4.63 37.94 -33.27
CA ALA A 213 -4.59 39.22 -34.00
C ALA A 213 -4.34 39.00 -35.51
N GLU A 214 -3.42 38.11 -35.88
CA GLU A 214 -3.11 37.75 -37.28
C GLU A 214 -4.32 37.14 -38.00
N GLU A 215 -5.10 36.32 -37.30
CA GLU A 215 -6.33 35.70 -37.81
C GLU A 215 -7.55 36.65 -37.78
N GLY A 216 -7.40 37.87 -37.25
CA GLY A 216 -8.48 38.86 -37.17
C GLY A 216 -9.62 38.47 -36.23
N ALA A 217 -9.37 37.57 -35.27
CA ALA A 217 -10.38 37.00 -34.39
C ALA A 217 -10.56 37.84 -33.11
N ALA A 218 -10.96 39.11 -33.24
CA ALA A 218 -10.95 40.09 -32.14
C ALA A 218 -11.73 39.68 -30.88
N ASN A 219 -12.83 38.93 -31.02
CA ASN A 219 -13.66 38.44 -29.91
C ASN A 219 -13.27 37.03 -29.42
N PHE A 220 -12.11 36.50 -29.83
CA PHE A 220 -11.68 35.16 -29.47
C PHE A 220 -11.19 35.12 -28.02
N ILE A 221 -11.78 34.23 -27.23
CA ILE A 221 -11.55 34.13 -25.79
C ILE A 221 -10.23 33.40 -25.53
N LEU A 222 -9.37 33.97 -24.69
CA LEU A 222 -8.14 33.34 -24.23
C LEU A 222 -8.10 33.22 -22.71
N GLY A 223 -8.24 31.99 -22.21
CA GLY A 223 -8.16 31.66 -20.78
C GLY A 223 -6.87 30.94 -20.40
N TYR A 224 -6.53 30.96 -19.10
CA TYR A 224 -5.39 30.22 -18.56
C TYR A 224 -5.77 29.44 -17.29
N ARG A 225 -5.60 28.12 -17.32
CA ARG A 225 -5.86 27.25 -16.17
C ARG A 225 -4.58 26.98 -15.40
N PHE A 226 -4.60 27.05 -14.06
CA PHE A 226 -3.41 26.89 -13.23
C PHE A 226 -3.64 25.96 -12.05
N SER A 227 -2.59 25.24 -11.64
CA SER A 227 -2.55 24.58 -10.33
C SER A 227 -2.09 25.60 -9.29
N PRO A 228 -2.84 25.84 -8.21
CA PRO A 228 -2.47 26.87 -7.23
C PRO A 228 -1.16 26.57 -6.49
N GLU A 229 -0.89 25.29 -6.28
CA GLU A 229 0.20 24.78 -5.46
C GLU A 229 0.63 23.40 -5.99
N GLU A 230 1.84 22.98 -5.63
CA GLU A 230 2.44 21.71 -6.02
C GLU A 230 3.10 21.04 -4.80
N LEU A 231 2.88 19.74 -4.60
CA LEU A 231 3.33 19.00 -3.40
C LEU A 231 4.83 18.69 -3.42
N GLU A 232 5.40 18.60 -4.62
CA GLU A 232 6.80 18.31 -4.83
C GLU A 232 7.72 19.33 -4.14
N LYS A 233 8.94 18.90 -3.75
CA LYS A 233 9.90 19.77 -3.04
C LYS A 233 11.24 19.84 -3.79
N PRO A 234 11.75 21.05 -4.11
CA PRO A 234 11.00 22.32 -4.15
C PRO A 234 9.85 22.23 -5.16
N GLY A 235 8.72 22.88 -4.88
CA GLY A 235 7.54 22.93 -5.76
C GLY A 235 6.97 24.35 -5.84
N ILE A 236 5.89 24.52 -6.61
CA ILE A 236 5.16 25.77 -6.73
C ILE A 236 4.45 26.10 -5.41
N SER A 237 4.87 27.18 -4.75
CA SER A 237 4.14 27.78 -3.64
C SER A 237 2.97 28.65 -4.14
N PHE A 238 2.03 28.99 -3.26
CA PHE A 238 0.95 29.90 -3.64
C PHE A 238 1.47 31.30 -4.03
N ASP A 239 2.55 31.77 -3.39
CA ASP A 239 3.18 33.05 -3.74
C ASP A 239 3.82 33.02 -5.14
N ASP A 240 4.43 31.89 -5.53
CA ASP A 240 4.89 31.68 -6.91
C ASP A 240 3.73 31.78 -7.89
N THR A 241 2.60 31.12 -7.58
CA THR A 241 1.38 31.22 -8.39
C THR A 241 0.91 32.66 -8.52
N MET A 242 0.89 33.45 -7.43
CA MET A 242 0.50 34.86 -7.50
C MET A 242 1.46 35.69 -8.35
N TYR A 243 2.77 35.40 -8.34
CA TYR A 243 3.72 36.02 -9.26
C TYR A 243 3.37 35.71 -10.72
N LEU A 244 3.07 34.45 -11.05
CA LEU A 244 2.70 34.03 -12.40
C LEU A 244 1.40 34.73 -12.86
N LEU A 245 0.35 34.68 -12.05
CA LEU A 245 -0.96 35.24 -12.41
C LEU A 245 -0.90 36.76 -12.59
N ASN A 246 -0.19 37.47 -11.71
CA ASN A 246 0.03 38.90 -11.88
C ASN A 246 0.82 39.22 -13.15
N SER A 247 1.83 38.41 -13.49
CA SER A 247 2.61 38.58 -14.72
C SER A 247 1.79 38.30 -15.98
N LEU A 248 0.89 37.31 -15.95
CA LEU A 248 0.02 36.95 -17.07
C LEU A 248 -1.13 37.97 -17.26
N ALA A 249 -1.59 38.62 -16.19
CA ALA A 249 -2.65 39.63 -16.26
C ALA A 249 -2.26 40.86 -17.11
N GLU A 250 -0.97 41.12 -17.29
CA GLU A 250 -0.46 42.20 -18.17
C GLU A 250 -0.78 41.98 -19.65
N TYR A 251 -1.22 40.77 -20.03
CA TYR A 251 -1.55 40.40 -21.40
C TYR A 251 -3.07 40.32 -21.66
N ASP A 252 -3.90 40.90 -20.78
CA ASP A 252 -5.36 41.03 -20.97
C ASP A 252 -6.04 39.69 -21.34
N LEU A 253 -5.77 38.65 -20.53
CA LEU A 253 -6.48 37.37 -20.61
C LEU A 253 -7.97 37.54 -20.25
N ASP A 254 -8.82 36.70 -20.82
CA ASP A 254 -10.26 36.79 -20.59
C ASP A 254 -10.70 36.19 -19.25
N TYR A 255 -9.97 35.19 -18.75
CA TYR A 255 -10.17 34.63 -17.42
C TYR A 255 -8.97 33.79 -16.95
N PHE A 256 -8.90 33.58 -15.63
CA PHE A 256 -8.07 32.54 -15.02
C PHE A 256 -8.94 31.43 -14.43
N HIS A 257 -8.47 30.18 -14.43
CA HIS A 257 -9.24 29.03 -13.97
C HIS A 257 -8.44 28.21 -12.94
N PHE A 258 -8.98 28.10 -11.73
CA PHE A 258 -8.42 27.23 -10.70
C PHE A 258 -8.45 25.77 -11.13
N SER A 259 -7.41 25.00 -10.84
CA SER A 259 -7.49 23.53 -10.86
C SER A 259 -7.48 22.99 -9.44
N MET A 260 -8.66 22.68 -8.91
CA MET A 260 -8.84 22.17 -7.54
C MET A 260 -9.90 21.05 -7.49
N GLY A 261 -9.77 20.16 -6.51
CA GLY A 261 -10.78 19.12 -6.26
C GLY A 261 -12.03 19.63 -5.56
N ILE A 262 -11.92 20.71 -4.78
CA ILE A 262 -13.01 21.36 -4.02
C ILE A 262 -12.78 22.88 -4.08
N TYR A 263 -13.81 23.66 -4.40
CA TYR A 263 -13.70 25.12 -4.59
C TYR A 263 -13.36 25.90 -3.30
N THR A 264 -13.57 25.29 -2.13
CA THR A 264 -13.29 25.83 -0.79
C THR A 264 -11.93 25.40 -0.22
N ARG A 265 -11.08 24.73 -1.01
CA ARG A 265 -9.80 24.16 -0.52
C ARG A 265 -8.86 25.23 0.06
N SER A 266 -8.23 24.91 1.20
CA SER A 266 -7.07 25.60 1.75
C SER A 266 -5.76 25.10 1.11
N SER A 267 -4.60 25.45 1.70
CA SER A 267 -3.30 25.04 1.17
C SER A 267 -3.10 23.53 1.26
N ILE A 268 -2.51 22.94 0.22
CA ILE A 268 -2.04 21.53 0.25
C ILE A 268 -0.59 21.40 0.71
N ILE A 269 0.14 22.51 0.83
CA ILE A 269 1.54 22.55 1.27
C ILE A 269 1.60 22.90 2.77
N ASP A 270 0.78 23.85 3.20
CA ASP A 270 0.64 24.35 4.56
C ASP A 270 -0.72 23.90 5.12
N THR A 271 -0.81 22.62 5.51
CA THR A 271 -2.07 21.97 5.88
C THR A 271 -2.69 22.48 7.18
N ASP A 272 -1.92 23.20 7.99
CA ASP A 272 -2.37 23.79 9.25
C ASP A 272 -3.04 25.16 9.04
N ASN A 273 -2.92 25.73 7.84
CA ASN A 273 -3.49 27.02 7.51
C ASN A 273 -4.92 26.87 6.96
N PRO A 274 -5.96 27.30 7.71
CA PRO A 274 -7.34 27.13 7.30
C PRO A 274 -7.80 28.16 6.26
N GLU A 275 -6.95 29.13 5.89
CA GLU A 275 -7.33 30.16 4.92
C GLU A 275 -7.53 29.56 3.52
N MET A 276 -8.71 29.78 2.95
CA MET A 276 -9.05 29.32 1.61
C MET A 276 -8.19 30.03 0.56
N LEU A 277 -7.78 29.30 -0.48
CA LEU A 277 -6.92 29.87 -1.52
C LEU A 277 -7.60 30.98 -2.33
N ILE A 278 -8.93 30.95 -2.45
CA ILE A 278 -9.68 32.06 -3.05
C ILE A 278 -9.57 33.34 -2.20
N ALA A 279 -9.60 33.25 -0.87
CA ALA A 279 -9.41 34.40 0.00
C ALA A 279 -7.99 34.97 -0.15
N LYS A 280 -6.96 34.11 -0.18
CA LYS A 280 -5.57 34.51 -0.46
C LYS A 280 -5.43 35.21 -1.82
N PHE A 281 -6.01 34.63 -2.88
CA PHE A 281 -6.00 35.23 -4.23
C PHE A 281 -6.61 36.64 -4.23
N LEU A 282 -7.77 36.82 -3.61
CA LEU A 282 -8.46 38.11 -3.54
C LEU A 282 -7.63 39.17 -2.82
N ASN A 283 -6.85 38.76 -1.81
CA ASN A 283 -5.99 39.64 -1.01
C ASN A 283 -4.66 40.00 -1.70
N GLN A 284 -4.10 39.08 -2.50
CA GLN A 284 -2.75 39.23 -3.08
C GLN A 284 -2.74 39.68 -4.55
N ARG A 285 -3.90 39.76 -5.21
CA ARG A 285 -3.99 40.16 -6.63
C ARG A 285 -3.65 41.63 -6.86
N SER A 286 -2.94 41.91 -7.96
CA SER A 286 -2.73 43.27 -8.47
C SER A 286 -4.03 43.89 -9.00
N GLU A 287 -4.04 45.21 -9.19
CA GLU A 287 -5.18 45.91 -9.81
C GLU A 287 -5.51 45.40 -11.22
N LYS A 288 -4.50 44.95 -11.98
CA LYS A 288 -4.69 44.38 -13.31
C LYS A 288 -5.33 43.00 -13.21
N LEU A 289 -4.80 42.13 -12.35
CA LEU A 289 -5.36 40.79 -12.11
C LEU A 289 -6.79 40.87 -11.55
N ALA A 290 -7.10 41.85 -10.70
CA ALA A 290 -8.45 42.05 -10.15
C ALA A 290 -9.53 42.38 -11.20
N LYS A 291 -9.15 42.80 -12.41
CA LYS A 291 -10.06 43.05 -13.54
C LYS A 291 -10.30 41.81 -14.40
N THR A 292 -9.51 40.75 -14.21
CA THR A 292 -9.63 39.50 -14.95
C THR A 292 -10.53 38.53 -14.17
N PRO A 293 -11.64 38.04 -14.75
CA PRO A 293 -12.50 37.06 -14.11
C PRO A 293 -11.73 35.83 -13.61
N ILE A 294 -12.03 35.40 -12.37
CA ILE A 294 -11.49 34.16 -11.79
C ILE A 294 -12.58 33.07 -11.74
N MET A 295 -12.27 31.90 -12.29
CA MET A 295 -13.17 30.76 -12.38
C MET A 295 -12.84 29.72 -11.32
N GLY A 296 -13.84 29.36 -10.50
CA GLY A 296 -13.75 28.32 -9.47
C GLY A 296 -14.25 26.96 -9.96
N VAL A 297 -13.68 25.87 -9.44
CA VAL A 297 -14.04 24.48 -9.81
C VAL A 297 -13.87 23.54 -8.63
N GLY A 298 -14.52 22.38 -8.72
CA GLY A 298 -14.33 21.24 -7.82
C GLY A 298 -15.40 21.18 -6.74
N GLY A 299 -16.06 20.04 -6.57
CA GLY A 299 -17.11 19.86 -5.54
C GLY A 299 -18.46 20.54 -5.82
N ILE A 300 -18.64 21.23 -6.95
CA ILE A 300 -19.91 21.87 -7.32
C ILE A 300 -20.86 20.83 -7.91
N MET A 301 -21.96 20.54 -7.23
CA MET A 301 -22.97 19.56 -7.65
C MET A 301 -24.39 20.16 -7.67
N GLN A 302 -24.71 21.03 -6.71
CA GLN A 302 -26.01 21.66 -6.56
C GLN A 302 -25.95 23.15 -6.88
N LYS A 303 -27.13 23.75 -7.05
CA LYS A 303 -27.29 25.20 -7.19
C LYS A 303 -26.62 25.95 -6.04
N ALA A 304 -26.82 25.47 -4.80
CA ALA A 304 -26.28 26.10 -3.60
C ALA A 304 -24.75 26.16 -3.61
N ASP A 305 -24.06 25.10 -4.05
CA ASP A 305 -22.59 25.07 -4.14
C ASP A 305 -22.07 26.14 -5.12
N ALA A 306 -22.76 26.31 -6.25
CA ALA A 306 -22.40 27.30 -7.26
C ALA A 306 -22.66 28.74 -6.79
N GLU A 307 -23.76 28.98 -6.07
CA GLU A 307 -24.06 30.28 -5.44
C GLU A 307 -23.07 30.60 -4.32
N ASP A 308 -22.71 29.61 -3.51
CA ASP A 308 -21.70 29.71 -2.46
C ASP A 308 -20.33 30.08 -3.04
N ALA A 309 -19.88 29.40 -4.10
CA ALA A 309 -18.66 29.75 -4.81
C ALA A 309 -18.65 31.21 -5.29
N LEU A 310 -19.75 31.71 -5.87
CA LEU A 310 -19.84 33.12 -6.26
C LEU A 310 -19.74 34.06 -5.04
N SER A 311 -20.34 33.68 -3.91
CA SER A 311 -20.31 34.45 -2.66
C SER A 311 -18.90 34.54 -2.06
N LEU A 312 -18.09 33.50 -2.23
CA LEU A 312 -16.68 33.45 -1.81
C LEU A 312 -15.74 34.29 -2.69
N GLY A 313 -16.24 34.79 -3.83
CA GLY A 313 -15.56 35.77 -4.66
C GLY A 313 -15.18 35.31 -6.07
N TYR A 314 -15.48 34.06 -6.45
CA TYR A 314 -15.35 33.63 -7.84
C TYR A 314 -16.26 34.44 -8.78
N ASP A 315 -15.84 34.65 -10.03
CA ASP A 315 -16.61 35.37 -11.06
C ASP A 315 -17.40 34.42 -11.96
N LEU A 316 -16.84 33.22 -12.18
CA LEU A 316 -17.38 32.14 -12.99
C LEU A 316 -17.27 30.81 -12.23
N VAL A 317 -18.15 29.86 -12.53
CA VAL A 317 -18.16 28.53 -11.89
C VAL A 317 -18.09 27.43 -12.95
N ALA A 318 -17.08 26.57 -12.83
CA ALA A 318 -16.88 25.43 -13.69
C ALA A 318 -17.43 24.17 -13.02
N VAL A 319 -18.29 23.44 -13.73
CA VAL A 319 -18.95 22.23 -13.24
C VAL A 319 -18.50 21.04 -14.06
N ALA A 320 -18.06 19.99 -13.36
CA ALA A 320 -17.61 18.73 -13.97
C ALA A 320 -18.65 17.63 -13.73
N LYS A 321 -18.61 17.02 -12.53
CA LYS A 321 -19.45 15.85 -12.18
C LYS A 321 -20.94 16.06 -12.42
N GLY A 322 -21.48 17.25 -12.14
CA GLY A 322 -22.88 17.58 -12.39
C GLY A 322 -23.30 17.34 -13.85
N PHE A 323 -22.47 17.71 -14.82
CA PHE A 323 -22.75 17.50 -16.24
C PHE A 323 -22.60 16.04 -16.70
N LEU A 324 -21.91 15.19 -15.93
CA LEU A 324 -21.81 13.75 -16.25
C LEU A 324 -23.12 13.02 -15.93
N VAL A 325 -23.76 13.38 -14.83
CA VAL A 325 -24.98 12.73 -14.31
C VAL A 325 -26.28 13.46 -14.68
N GLU A 326 -26.20 14.73 -15.04
CA GLU A 326 -27.31 15.54 -15.57
C GLU A 326 -26.81 16.39 -16.75
N PRO A 327 -27.03 15.98 -18.02
CA PRO A 327 -26.45 16.67 -19.16
C PRO A 327 -26.91 18.12 -19.34
N ASP A 328 -28.14 18.46 -18.94
CA ASP A 328 -28.60 19.87 -18.87
C ASP A 328 -28.58 20.36 -17.42
N TRP A 329 -27.44 20.20 -16.75
CA TRP A 329 -27.27 20.57 -15.34
C TRP A 329 -27.70 22.02 -15.07
N ALA A 330 -27.28 22.95 -15.92
CA ALA A 330 -27.66 24.36 -15.81
C ALA A 330 -29.19 24.56 -15.92
N GLY A 331 -29.87 23.87 -16.84
CA GLY A 331 -31.33 23.91 -16.95
C GLY A 331 -32.05 23.24 -15.79
N ALA A 332 -31.49 22.15 -15.24
CA ALA A 332 -32.01 21.48 -14.06
C ALA A 332 -31.99 22.42 -12.85
N ILE A 333 -30.83 23.01 -12.54
CA ILE A 333 -30.72 23.90 -11.38
C ILE A 333 -31.48 25.22 -11.56
N GLN A 334 -31.61 25.72 -12.80
CA GLN A 334 -32.44 26.90 -13.09
C GLN A 334 -33.91 26.67 -12.70
N LYS A 335 -34.40 25.44 -12.90
CA LYS A 335 -35.75 25.00 -12.55
C LYS A 335 -35.88 24.55 -11.08
N GLY A 336 -34.81 24.63 -10.29
CA GLY A 336 -34.79 24.17 -8.90
C GLY A 336 -34.78 22.65 -8.74
N LYS A 337 -34.40 21.90 -9.78
CA LYS A 337 -34.25 20.44 -9.69
C LYS A 337 -32.96 20.11 -8.92
N GLU A 338 -33.09 19.25 -7.92
CA GLU A 338 -31.95 18.63 -7.24
C GLU A 338 -31.31 17.57 -8.13
N VAL A 339 -29.98 17.57 -8.20
CA VAL A 339 -29.22 16.66 -9.07
C VAL A 339 -28.71 15.48 -8.26
N ASN A 340 -28.98 14.25 -8.71
CA ASN A 340 -28.42 13.06 -8.09
C ASN A 340 -26.91 13.01 -8.41
N PRO A 341 -26.01 12.88 -7.41
CA PRO A 341 -24.57 12.86 -7.65
C PRO A 341 -24.07 11.60 -8.38
N LEU A 342 -24.94 10.60 -8.58
CA LEU A 342 -24.62 9.31 -9.17
C LEU A 342 -25.52 9.05 -10.40
N ALA A 343 -24.98 8.33 -11.37
CA ALA A 343 -25.72 7.82 -12.52
C ALA A 343 -26.23 6.39 -12.25
N ASP A 344 -27.42 6.08 -12.76
CA ASP A 344 -27.89 4.70 -12.77
C ASP A 344 -27.14 3.89 -13.84
N ILE A 345 -26.85 2.61 -13.57
CA ILE A 345 -26.13 1.72 -14.51
C ILE A 345 -26.83 1.62 -15.88
N HIS A 346 -28.14 1.81 -15.93
CA HIS A 346 -28.94 1.76 -17.15
C HIS A 346 -29.06 3.10 -17.89
N ASP A 347 -28.51 4.19 -17.34
CA ASP A 347 -28.72 5.55 -17.87
C ASP A 347 -27.69 5.99 -18.92
N ARG A 348 -26.66 5.18 -19.25
CA ARG A 348 -25.56 5.56 -20.16
C ARG A 348 -26.02 6.17 -21.48
N GLU A 349 -26.92 5.48 -22.19
CA GLU A 349 -27.41 5.92 -23.51
C GLU A 349 -28.24 7.21 -23.40
N LYS A 350 -29.07 7.31 -22.37
CA LYS A 350 -29.87 8.50 -22.07
C LYS A 350 -29.00 9.71 -21.73
N LEU A 351 -27.90 9.49 -21.00
CA LEU A 351 -26.91 10.51 -20.64
C LEU A 351 -25.97 10.85 -21.79
N VAL A 352 -25.99 10.07 -22.88
CA VAL A 352 -25.13 10.22 -24.05
C VAL A 352 -23.66 10.27 -23.62
N ILE A 353 -23.24 9.28 -22.81
CA ILE A 353 -21.86 9.13 -22.36
C ILE A 353 -21.14 8.11 -23.27
N PRO A 354 -20.02 8.49 -23.93
CA PRO A 354 -19.18 7.55 -24.66
C PRO A 354 -18.71 6.38 -23.78
N SER A 355 -18.58 5.18 -24.36
CA SER A 355 -18.21 3.98 -23.60
C SER A 355 -16.90 4.14 -22.78
N PRO A 356 -15.81 4.73 -23.33
CA PRO A 356 -14.58 4.92 -22.55
C PRO A 356 -14.80 5.78 -21.30
N LEU A 357 -15.51 6.91 -21.45
CA LEU A 357 -15.86 7.78 -20.32
C LEU A 357 -16.77 7.08 -19.30
N TRP A 358 -17.74 6.27 -19.75
CA TRP A 358 -18.61 5.51 -18.84
C TRP A 358 -17.81 4.54 -17.97
N ASN A 359 -16.88 3.80 -18.56
CA ASN A 359 -16.00 2.90 -17.83
C ASN A 359 -15.12 3.68 -16.84
N PHE A 360 -14.54 4.80 -17.27
CA PHE A 360 -13.74 5.66 -16.42
C PHE A 360 -14.54 6.23 -15.23
N MET A 361 -15.80 6.63 -15.45
CA MET A 361 -16.73 7.05 -14.40
C MET A 361 -16.97 5.97 -13.35
N ASP A 362 -17.08 4.70 -13.76
CA ASP A 362 -17.28 3.56 -12.86
C ASP A 362 -16.00 3.25 -12.09
N THR A 363 -14.92 2.92 -12.80
CA THR A 363 -13.71 2.34 -12.21
C THR A 363 -12.89 3.35 -11.41
N SER A 364 -12.86 4.62 -11.85
CA SER A 364 -11.96 5.63 -11.28
C SER A 364 -12.65 6.56 -10.29
N PHE A 365 -13.97 6.74 -10.40
CA PHE A 365 -14.72 7.69 -9.56
C PHE A 365 -15.92 7.08 -8.84
N GLY A 366 -16.32 5.83 -9.13
CA GLY A 366 -17.46 5.17 -8.49
C GLY A 366 -18.79 5.91 -8.69
N LEU A 367 -18.95 6.59 -9.84
CA LEU A 367 -20.12 7.44 -10.12
C LEU A 367 -21.35 6.66 -10.59
N ILE A 368 -21.22 5.35 -10.86
CA ILE A 368 -22.29 4.52 -11.41
C ILE A 368 -22.78 3.55 -10.33
N LYS A 369 -24.11 3.46 -10.18
CA LYS A 369 -24.77 2.52 -9.27
C LYS A 369 -25.96 1.87 -9.95
N ASP A 370 -26.29 0.66 -9.55
CA ASP A 370 -27.57 0.05 -9.87
C ASP A 370 -28.58 0.46 -8.80
N PHE A 371 -29.40 1.49 -9.06
CA PHE A 371 -30.34 1.96 -8.04
C PHE A 371 -31.46 0.97 -7.79
N ALA A 372 -31.79 0.08 -8.74
CA ALA A 372 -32.79 -0.96 -8.52
C ALA A 372 -32.27 -1.99 -7.51
N VAL A 373 -31.01 -2.42 -7.65
CA VAL A 373 -30.34 -3.31 -6.70
C VAL A 373 -30.15 -2.64 -5.35
N GLU A 374 -29.70 -1.38 -5.32
CA GLU A 374 -29.51 -0.67 -4.04
C GLU A 374 -30.84 -0.40 -3.33
N LYS A 375 -31.91 -0.07 -4.06
CA LYS A 375 -33.25 0.06 -3.51
C LYS A 375 -33.78 -1.28 -3.01
N ALA A 376 -33.61 -2.37 -3.76
CA ALA A 376 -34.03 -3.71 -3.34
C ALA A 376 -33.26 -4.17 -2.10
N LYS A 377 -31.96 -3.88 -2.01
CA LYS A 377 -31.15 -4.11 -0.81
C LYS A 377 -31.65 -3.28 0.37
N ALA A 378 -31.92 -1.99 0.17
CA ALA A 378 -32.41 -1.10 1.22
C ALA A 378 -33.81 -1.51 1.71
N GLU A 379 -34.71 -1.92 0.82
CA GLU A 379 -36.04 -2.43 1.14
C GLU A 379 -35.94 -3.77 1.87
N ARG A 380 -35.11 -4.70 1.39
CA ARG A 380 -34.83 -5.97 2.08
C ARG A 380 -34.22 -5.74 3.46
N LEU A 381 -33.25 -4.82 3.57
CA LEU A 381 -32.62 -4.48 4.84
C LEU A 381 -33.64 -3.87 5.81
N LYS A 382 -34.51 -2.97 5.32
CA LYS A 382 -35.59 -2.37 6.13
C LYS A 382 -36.59 -3.43 6.60
N ASP A 383 -37.00 -4.34 5.72
CA ASP A 383 -37.88 -5.46 6.05
C ASP A 383 -37.26 -6.36 7.14
N LEU A 384 -36.01 -6.78 6.93
CA LEU A 384 -35.24 -7.59 7.88
C LEU A 384 -35.05 -6.88 9.23
N MET A 385 -34.77 -5.57 9.23
CA MET A 385 -34.62 -4.78 10.46
C MET A 385 -35.92 -4.66 11.27
N THR A 386 -37.09 -4.78 10.63
CA THR A 386 -38.40 -4.74 11.30
C THR A 386 -38.95 -6.11 11.67
N LYS A 387 -38.31 -7.19 11.23
CA LYS A 387 -38.75 -8.57 11.46
C LYS A 387 -38.31 -9.05 12.85
N ASP A 388 -39.25 -9.62 13.58
CA ASP A 388 -38.96 -10.23 14.89
C ASP A 388 -38.12 -11.50 14.71
N LEU A 389 -37.24 -11.77 15.67
CA LEU A 389 -36.56 -13.06 15.75
C LEU A 389 -37.49 -14.07 16.42
N GLU A 390 -37.69 -15.20 15.75
CA GLU A 390 -38.34 -16.38 16.32
C GLU A 390 -37.38 -17.55 16.20
N PHE A 391 -37.15 -18.29 17.28
CA PHE A 391 -36.32 -19.50 17.26
C PHE A 391 -37.07 -20.67 17.89
N LYS A 392 -36.77 -21.90 17.46
CA LYS A 392 -37.15 -23.11 18.21
C LYS A 392 -36.26 -23.22 19.45
N PRO A 393 -36.80 -23.11 20.69
CA PRO A 393 -35.99 -23.11 21.89
C PRO A 393 -35.19 -24.42 22.02
N GLY A 394 -33.94 -24.32 22.44
CA GLY A 394 -33.06 -25.48 22.60
C GLY A 394 -31.58 -25.14 22.49
N GLN A 395 -30.76 -26.18 22.63
CA GLN A 395 -29.31 -26.13 22.43
C GLN A 395 -28.96 -26.74 21.08
N TYR A 396 -28.20 -26.01 20.27
CA TYR A 396 -27.78 -26.43 18.94
C TYR A 396 -26.28 -26.57 18.92
N ARG A 397 -25.82 -27.76 18.54
CA ARG A 397 -24.39 -28.10 18.47
C ARG A 397 -23.93 -27.88 17.05
N VAL A 398 -22.93 -27.05 16.87
CA VAL A 398 -22.34 -26.70 15.58
C VAL A 398 -20.82 -26.81 15.67
N MET A 399 -20.19 -26.99 14.51
CA MET A 399 -18.74 -26.95 14.38
C MET A 399 -18.37 -25.67 13.63
N ALA A 400 -17.71 -24.74 14.30
CA ALA A 400 -17.16 -23.54 13.69
C ALA A 400 -15.71 -23.79 13.22
N SER A 401 -15.25 -23.12 12.17
CA SER A 401 -13.86 -23.22 11.73
C SER A 401 -12.98 -22.24 12.48
N GLY A 402 -12.07 -22.72 13.33
CA GLY A 402 -11.01 -21.93 13.96
C GLY A 402 -9.82 -21.70 13.02
N HIS A 403 -8.75 -21.10 13.55
CA HIS A 403 -7.51 -20.92 12.80
C HIS A 403 -6.71 -22.22 12.67
N ASN A 404 -6.65 -23.00 13.74
CA ASN A 404 -5.83 -24.21 13.86
C ASN A 404 -6.67 -25.49 13.98
N SER A 405 -7.92 -25.38 14.42
CA SER A 405 -8.82 -26.51 14.60
C SER A 405 -10.26 -26.16 14.26
N GLU A 406 -11.13 -27.16 14.29
CA GLU A 406 -12.56 -26.89 14.44
C GLU A 406 -12.88 -26.49 15.90
N LEU A 407 -13.95 -25.73 16.07
CA LEU A 407 -14.43 -25.17 17.33
C LEU A 407 -15.83 -25.76 17.58
N PRO A 408 -15.94 -26.84 18.39
CA PRO A 408 -17.23 -27.29 18.87
C PRO A 408 -17.93 -26.14 19.62
N MET A 409 -19.14 -25.80 19.21
CA MET A 409 -19.90 -24.71 19.81
C MET A 409 -21.34 -25.13 20.10
N ILE A 410 -21.85 -24.68 21.24
CA ILE A 410 -23.25 -24.85 21.65
C ILE A 410 -23.89 -23.46 21.72
N VAL A 411 -24.88 -23.22 20.87
CA VAL A 411 -25.68 -21.99 20.92
C VAL A 411 -27.05 -22.32 21.48
N THR A 412 -27.45 -21.59 22.51
CA THR A 412 -28.75 -21.75 23.17
C THR A 412 -29.68 -20.64 22.74
N PHE A 413 -30.89 -21.01 22.32
CA PHE A 413 -31.96 -20.09 21.96
C PHE A 413 -33.14 -20.26 22.91
N ASP A 414 -33.77 -19.16 23.29
CA ASP A 414 -35.18 -19.18 23.71
C ASP A 414 -36.08 -18.91 22.50
N ARG A 415 -37.34 -18.48 22.70
CA ARG A 415 -38.25 -18.23 21.57
C ARG A 415 -37.90 -17.00 20.75
N SER A 416 -37.18 -16.02 21.29
CA SER A 416 -36.97 -14.72 20.64
C SER A 416 -35.53 -14.21 20.67
N ARG A 417 -34.60 -14.93 21.31
CA ARG A 417 -33.20 -14.52 21.43
C ARG A 417 -32.22 -15.67 21.58
N ILE A 418 -30.98 -15.38 21.21
CA ILE A 418 -29.78 -16.12 21.61
C ILE A 418 -29.52 -15.83 23.09
N THR A 419 -29.52 -16.84 23.95
CA THR A 419 -29.34 -16.67 25.40
C THR A 419 -27.97 -17.08 25.90
N ASN A 420 -27.28 -17.97 25.18
CA ASN A 420 -25.95 -18.44 25.55
C ASN A 420 -25.18 -18.93 24.31
N ILE A 421 -23.87 -18.77 24.33
CA ILE A 421 -22.94 -19.29 23.32
C ILE A 421 -21.74 -19.86 24.09
N GLU A 422 -21.57 -21.17 24.03
CA GLU A 422 -20.43 -21.89 24.64
C GLU A 422 -19.52 -22.39 23.51
N ILE A 423 -18.24 -22.03 23.56
CA ILE A 423 -17.26 -22.38 22.53
C ILE A 423 -16.16 -23.22 23.20
N ASP A 424 -15.96 -24.44 22.72
CA ASP A 424 -14.80 -25.24 23.05
C ASP A 424 -13.61 -24.75 22.19
N SER A 425 -12.66 -24.11 22.85
CA SER A 425 -11.46 -23.53 22.24
C SER A 425 -10.20 -24.37 22.46
N ALA A 426 -10.32 -25.59 23.00
CA ALA A 426 -9.17 -26.42 23.37
C ALA A 426 -8.23 -26.79 22.21
N GLY A 427 -8.71 -26.70 20.96
CA GLY A 427 -7.91 -26.93 19.76
C GLY A 427 -7.23 -25.68 19.17
N GLU A 428 -7.52 -24.49 19.70
CA GLU A 428 -6.87 -23.24 19.29
C GLU A 428 -5.61 -22.97 20.10
N SER A 429 -4.76 -22.08 19.57
CA SER A 429 -3.60 -21.62 20.33
C SER A 429 -4.04 -20.74 21.50
N GLU A 430 -3.82 -21.24 22.71
CA GLU A 430 -4.04 -20.54 23.98
C GLU A 430 -3.45 -19.11 23.94
N GLY A 431 -4.26 -18.10 24.28
CA GLY A 431 -3.86 -16.69 24.34
C GLY A 431 -3.81 -15.93 23.00
N LEU A 432 -4.04 -16.59 21.84
CA LEU A 432 -4.09 -15.89 20.55
C LEU A 432 -5.50 -15.43 20.17
N SER A 433 -6.51 -16.24 20.51
CA SER A 433 -7.90 -16.03 20.11
C SER A 433 -8.85 -15.79 21.30
N ASP A 434 -8.35 -15.76 22.53
CA ASP A 434 -9.16 -15.73 23.75
C ASP A 434 -10.19 -14.59 23.75
N LEU A 435 -9.78 -13.39 23.29
CA LEU A 435 -10.68 -12.25 23.18
C LEU A 435 -11.85 -12.45 22.19
N VAL A 436 -11.69 -13.32 21.18
CA VAL A 436 -12.80 -13.73 20.31
C VAL A 436 -13.85 -14.47 21.14
N PHE A 437 -13.42 -15.42 21.97
CA PHE A 437 -14.30 -16.25 22.78
C PHE A 437 -14.92 -15.49 23.96
N GLU A 438 -14.28 -14.41 24.41
CA GLU A 438 -14.79 -13.59 25.51
C GLU A 438 -15.70 -12.43 25.05
N LYS A 439 -15.31 -11.68 24.01
CA LYS A 439 -15.99 -10.44 23.59
C LYS A 439 -17.13 -10.74 22.62
N MET A 440 -16.89 -11.60 21.64
CA MET A 440 -17.82 -11.79 20.52
C MET A 440 -19.12 -12.47 20.94
N PRO A 441 -19.12 -13.58 21.71
CA PRO A 441 -20.34 -14.13 22.30
C PRO A 441 -21.18 -13.11 23.07
N LYS A 442 -20.53 -12.27 23.90
CA LYS A 442 -21.23 -11.24 24.69
C LYS A 442 -21.91 -10.22 23.78
N GLN A 443 -21.23 -9.71 22.76
CA GLN A 443 -21.82 -8.75 21.82
C GLN A 443 -22.97 -9.38 21.02
N ILE A 444 -22.83 -10.62 20.57
CA ILE A 444 -23.90 -11.31 19.85
C ILE A 444 -25.12 -11.52 20.77
N ILE A 445 -24.93 -11.94 22.02
CA ILE A 445 -26.02 -12.15 22.99
C ILE A 445 -26.64 -10.82 23.45
N GLU A 446 -25.85 -9.78 23.68
CA GLU A 446 -26.36 -8.50 24.17
C GLU A 446 -27.15 -7.77 23.08
N PHE A 447 -26.57 -7.66 21.89
CA PHE A 447 -27.14 -6.89 20.79
C PHE A 447 -28.00 -7.72 19.82
N GLN A 448 -28.02 -9.05 20.01
CA GLN A 448 -28.77 -9.98 19.16
C GLN A 448 -28.48 -9.74 17.67
N THR A 449 -27.20 -9.70 17.32
CA THR A 449 -26.69 -9.36 15.99
C THR A 449 -25.44 -10.18 15.67
N LEU A 450 -25.29 -10.56 14.40
CA LEU A 450 -24.06 -11.14 13.85
C LEU A 450 -23.16 -10.05 13.22
N ASN A 451 -23.63 -8.80 13.15
CA ASN A 451 -22.88 -7.66 12.68
C ASN A 451 -21.97 -7.11 13.79
N VAL A 452 -20.96 -7.89 14.19
CA VAL A 452 -19.98 -7.53 15.23
C VAL A 452 -18.57 -7.49 14.65
N ASP A 453 -17.69 -6.66 15.21
CA ASP A 453 -16.33 -6.51 14.70
C ASP A 453 -15.48 -7.76 14.93
N ALA A 454 -14.72 -8.15 13.91
CA ALA A 454 -13.67 -9.14 14.07
C ALA A 454 -12.56 -8.61 14.99
N VAL A 455 -12.02 -9.48 15.84
CA VAL A 455 -10.91 -9.13 16.73
C VAL A 455 -9.62 -9.03 15.91
N SER A 456 -8.94 -7.88 16.00
CA SER A 456 -7.66 -7.63 15.33
C SER A 456 -6.63 -8.69 15.72
N GLY A 457 -6.03 -9.35 14.73
CA GLY A 457 -5.07 -10.44 14.94
C GLY A 457 -5.68 -11.84 15.05
N ALA A 458 -7.01 -11.96 15.20
CA ALA A 458 -7.74 -13.24 15.29
C ALA A 458 -8.94 -13.27 14.32
N SER A 459 -8.76 -12.73 13.10
CA SER A 459 -9.85 -12.53 12.14
C SER A 459 -10.43 -13.84 11.59
N SER A 460 -9.62 -14.88 11.40
CA SER A 460 -10.10 -16.19 10.94
C SER A 460 -11.02 -16.83 11.98
N THR A 461 -10.56 -16.91 13.23
CA THR A 461 -11.34 -17.42 14.36
C THR A 461 -12.60 -16.60 14.61
N SER A 462 -12.53 -15.27 14.48
CA SER A 462 -13.69 -14.36 14.55
C SER A 462 -14.76 -14.72 13.52
N LYS A 463 -14.37 -14.92 12.25
CA LYS A 463 -15.29 -15.35 11.18
C LYS A 463 -15.86 -16.74 11.44
N GLY A 464 -15.06 -17.64 12.01
CA GLY A 464 -15.48 -18.97 12.44
C GLY A 464 -16.63 -18.94 13.44
N VAL A 465 -16.47 -18.17 14.52
CA VAL A 465 -17.51 -18.01 15.56
C VAL A 465 -18.79 -17.44 14.97
N LEU A 466 -18.70 -16.37 14.16
CA LEU A 466 -19.85 -15.79 13.46
C LEU A 466 -20.58 -16.82 12.59
N ALA A 467 -19.83 -17.59 11.80
CA ALA A 467 -20.39 -18.60 10.91
C ALA A 467 -21.05 -19.75 11.69
N GLY A 468 -20.47 -20.17 12.81
CA GLY A 468 -21.09 -21.18 13.67
C GLY A 468 -22.39 -20.69 14.30
N VAL A 469 -22.44 -19.44 14.78
CA VAL A 469 -23.67 -18.90 15.37
C VAL A 469 -24.75 -18.73 14.29
N ALA A 470 -24.36 -18.30 13.09
CA ALA A 470 -25.22 -18.27 11.92
C ALA A 470 -25.76 -19.68 11.59
N ASP A 471 -24.92 -20.72 11.63
CA ASP A 471 -25.38 -22.09 11.40
C ASP A 471 -26.36 -22.56 12.48
N ALA A 472 -26.09 -22.28 13.76
CA ALA A 472 -26.99 -22.63 14.84
C ALA A 472 -28.35 -21.91 14.72
N ALA A 473 -28.33 -20.62 14.34
CA ALA A 473 -29.55 -19.85 14.09
C ALA A 473 -30.33 -20.42 12.89
N ARG A 474 -29.62 -20.84 11.83
CA ARG A 474 -30.21 -21.53 10.68
C ARG A 474 -30.86 -22.85 11.07
N GLN A 475 -30.25 -23.64 11.95
CA GLN A 475 -30.85 -24.88 12.46
C GLN A 475 -32.08 -24.60 13.34
N ALA A 476 -32.05 -23.53 14.12
CA ALA A 476 -33.13 -23.17 15.05
C ALA A 476 -34.37 -22.55 14.36
N SER A 477 -34.19 -21.84 13.24
CA SER A 477 -35.28 -21.08 12.60
C SER A 477 -35.21 -20.94 11.06
N GLY A 478 -34.14 -21.42 10.44
CA GLY A 478 -33.90 -21.27 9.00
C GLY A 478 -33.11 -20.01 8.64
N GLN A 479 -32.88 -19.81 7.34
CA GLN A 479 -32.00 -18.74 6.84
C GLN A 479 -32.53 -17.33 7.15
N ASP A 480 -33.84 -17.15 7.24
CA ASP A 480 -34.48 -15.86 7.57
C ASP A 480 -33.97 -15.27 8.89
N ALA A 481 -33.74 -16.10 9.92
CA ALA A 481 -33.25 -15.61 11.20
C ALA A 481 -31.78 -15.18 11.14
N VAL A 482 -30.98 -15.84 10.30
CA VAL A 482 -29.58 -15.45 10.03
C VAL A 482 -29.56 -14.10 9.33
N ASP A 483 -30.36 -13.93 8.28
CA ASP A 483 -30.46 -12.68 7.53
C ASP A 483 -30.89 -11.52 8.44
N VAL A 484 -31.83 -11.73 9.38
CA VAL A 484 -32.22 -10.74 10.38
C VAL A 484 -31.07 -10.41 11.34
N LEU A 485 -30.37 -11.42 11.85
CA LEU A 485 -29.23 -11.23 12.74
C LEU A 485 -28.07 -10.48 12.06
N GLU A 486 -27.81 -10.71 10.78
CA GLU A 486 -26.78 -10.01 9.99
C GLU A 486 -27.21 -8.58 9.61
N ALA A 487 -28.50 -8.36 9.36
CA ALA A 487 -29.08 -7.06 9.01
C ALA A 487 -29.18 -6.10 10.19
N ARG A 488 -29.21 -6.61 11.43
CA ARG A 488 -29.32 -5.79 12.62
C ARG A 488 -28.10 -4.85 12.76
N PRO A 489 -28.33 -3.64 13.28
CA PRO A 489 -27.27 -2.65 13.37
C PRO A 489 -26.12 -3.19 14.21
N LYS A 490 -24.91 -2.88 13.76
CA LYS A 490 -23.71 -3.12 14.55
C LYS A 490 -23.84 -2.43 15.90
N PRO A 491 -23.34 -3.03 17.00
CA PRO A 491 -23.28 -2.35 18.28
C PRO A 491 -22.59 -0.99 18.13
N VAL A 492 -23.29 0.09 18.51
CA VAL A 492 -22.68 1.43 18.52
C VAL A 492 -21.79 1.49 19.76
N GLU A 493 -20.53 1.12 19.61
CA GLU A 493 -19.52 1.41 20.63
C GLU A 493 -19.26 2.92 20.61
N VAL A 494 -19.76 3.62 21.64
CA VAL A 494 -19.36 5.01 21.89
C VAL A 494 -17.88 4.97 22.24
N LYS A 495 -17.03 5.47 21.33
CA LYS A 495 -15.61 5.56 21.60
C LYS A 495 -15.38 6.48 22.79
N SER A 496 -14.53 6.02 23.70
CA SER A 496 -14.06 6.82 24.82
C SER A 496 -13.38 8.08 24.30
N THR A 497 -13.58 9.18 25.01
CA THR A 497 -12.81 10.43 24.84
C THR A 497 -11.88 10.68 26.04
N GLU A 498 -11.71 9.67 26.89
CA GLU A 498 -10.86 9.75 28.07
C GLU A 498 -9.39 9.87 27.67
N VAL A 499 -8.67 10.74 28.37
CA VAL A 499 -7.22 10.91 28.25
C VAL A 499 -6.60 10.60 29.60
N LEU A 500 -5.80 9.55 29.65
CA LEU A 500 -5.06 9.11 30.83
C LEU A 500 -3.64 9.69 30.77
N GLU A 501 -3.31 10.50 31.77
CA GLU A 501 -1.96 11.04 31.95
C GLU A 501 -1.16 10.10 32.85
N GLU A 502 -0.15 9.45 32.29
CA GLU A 502 0.62 8.40 32.97
C GLU A 502 2.10 8.73 32.99
N THR A 503 2.80 8.10 33.95
CA THR A 503 4.25 8.23 34.09
C THR A 503 4.90 6.85 34.21
N ALA A 504 6.02 6.65 33.55
CA ALA A 504 6.83 5.43 33.64
C ALA A 504 8.32 5.77 33.69
N ASP A 505 9.14 4.86 34.22
CA ASP A 505 10.58 4.96 34.00
C ASP A 505 10.90 4.55 32.56
N VAL A 506 10.25 3.48 32.09
CA VAL A 506 10.43 2.93 30.74
C VAL A 506 9.06 2.65 30.12
N VAL A 507 8.86 3.10 28.89
CA VAL A 507 7.75 2.64 28.06
C VAL A 507 8.29 1.89 26.84
N VAL A 508 7.70 0.75 26.56
CA VAL A 508 8.11 -0.17 25.48
C VAL A 508 7.00 -0.26 24.45
N ILE A 509 7.34 -0.14 23.16
CA ILE A 509 6.37 -0.14 22.05
C ILE A 509 6.50 -1.43 21.24
N GLY A 510 5.49 -2.29 21.33
CA GLY A 510 5.38 -3.57 20.62
C GLY A 510 5.80 -4.75 21.49
N GLY A 511 4.88 -5.69 21.71
CA GLY A 511 5.01 -6.90 22.53
C GLY A 511 5.58 -8.10 21.79
N GLY A 512 6.50 -7.91 20.86
CA GLY A 512 7.30 -9.00 20.28
C GLY A 512 8.43 -9.47 21.20
N ALA A 513 9.27 -10.41 20.74
CA ALA A 513 10.38 -10.96 21.53
C ALA A 513 11.28 -9.88 22.18
N ALA A 514 11.64 -8.82 21.44
CA ALA A 514 12.45 -7.74 21.96
C ALA A 514 11.72 -6.90 23.01
N GLY A 515 10.43 -6.61 22.80
CA GLY A 515 9.63 -5.85 23.76
C GLY A 515 9.40 -6.60 25.05
N ILE A 516 9.07 -7.89 24.95
CA ILE A 516 8.91 -8.78 26.10
C ILE A 516 10.22 -8.86 26.91
N ALA A 517 11.36 -9.10 26.25
CA ALA A 517 12.65 -9.16 26.93
C ALA A 517 13.01 -7.83 27.59
N ALA A 518 12.76 -6.70 26.93
CA ALA A 518 12.99 -5.38 27.48
C ALA A 518 12.11 -5.11 28.70
N SER A 519 10.81 -5.39 28.60
CA SER A 519 9.85 -5.14 29.67
C SER A 519 10.09 -6.00 30.91
N LEU A 520 10.29 -7.31 30.72
CA LEU A 520 10.58 -8.22 31.84
C LEU A 520 11.92 -7.90 32.50
N ARG A 521 12.94 -7.54 31.72
CA ARG A 521 14.22 -7.14 32.29
C ARG A 521 14.14 -5.80 33.02
N ALA A 522 13.37 -4.83 32.51
CA ALA A 522 13.15 -3.56 33.19
C ALA A 522 12.41 -3.76 34.52
N ASP A 523 11.39 -4.62 34.55
CA ASP A 523 10.67 -5.01 35.77
C ASP A 523 11.59 -5.69 36.79
N GLU A 524 12.41 -6.65 36.35
CA GLU A 524 13.40 -7.32 37.20
C GLU A 524 14.41 -6.33 37.82
N LEU A 525 14.75 -5.26 37.09
CA LEU A 525 15.64 -4.19 37.56
C LEU A 525 14.92 -3.13 38.43
N GLY A 526 13.62 -3.32 38.71
CA GLY A 526 12.81 -2.47 39.56
C GLY A 526 12.37 -1.16 38.90
N LEU A 527 12.29 -1.11 37.56
CA LEU A 527 11.82 0.07 36.83
C LEU A 527 10.31 0.01 36.61
N LYS A 528 9.61 1.13 36.82
CA LYS A 528 8.18 1.24 36.48
C LYS A 528 8.02 1.16 34.97
N THR A 529 7.42 0.07 34.49
CA THR A 529 7.42 -0.28 33.07
C THR A 529 6.00 -0.38 32.52
N ILE A 530 5.76 0.28 31.39
CA ILE A 530 4.53 0.14 30.59
C ILE A 530 4.89 -0.49 29.23
N LEU A 531 4.18 -1.54 28.82
CA LEU A 531 4.31 -2.16 27.50
C LEU A 531 3.02 -1.93 26.71
N VAL A 532 3.15 -1.32 25.54
CA VAL A 532 2.03 -1.02 24.63
C VAL A 532 2.08 -1.96 23.43
N GLU A 533 0.99 -2.70 23.18
CA GLU A 533 0.84 -3.62 22.05
C GLU A 533 -0.51 -3.40 21.34
N LYS A 534 -0.45 -3.24 20.02
CA LYS A 534 -1.64 -2.94 19.20
C LYS A 534 -2.52 -4.15 18.96
N LEU A 535 -1.97 -5.36 19.10
CA LEU A 535 -2.70 -6.61 18.99
C LEU A 535 -3.38 -6.97 20.32
N SER A 536 -4.30 -7.92 20.26
CA SER A 536 -4.96 -8.52 21.42
C SER A 536 -4.07 -9.44 22.25
N PHE A 537 -2.82 -9.65 21.84
CA PHE A 537 -1.90 -10.59 22.47
C PHE A 537 -0.44 -10.15 22.26
N ILE A 538 0.46 -10.62 23.12
CA ILE A 538 1.91 -10.51 22.96
C ILE A 538 2.50 -11.76 22.32
N GLY A 539 3.70 -11.61 21.74
CA GLY A 539 4.47 -12.68 21.11
C GLY A 539 4.96 -12.33 19.70
N GLY A 540 4.26 -11.46 18.97
CA GLY A 540 4.69 -10.97 17.66
C GLY A 540 5.06 -12.10 16.68
N ALA A 541 6.09 -11.86 15.85
CA ALA A 541 6.51 -12.80 14.81
C ALA A 541 7.12 -14.11 15.34
N ILE A 542 7.72 -14.12 16.54
CA ILE A 542 8.38 -15.31 17.08
C ILE A 542 7.35 -16.41 17.41
N SER A 543 6.14 -16.03 17.82
CA SER A 543 5.05 -16.96 18.15
C SER A 543 4.52 -17.78 16.98
N VAL A 544 4.78 -17.33 15.75
CA VAL A 544 4.38 -18.01 14.51
C VAL A 544 5.59 -18.45 13.69
N SER A 545 6.77 -18.47 14.31
CA SER A 545 8.01 -18.94 13.70
C SER A 545 8.22 -20.44 13.94
N GLY A 546 9.14 -21.05 13.18
CA GLY A 546 9.59 -22.43 13.44
C GLY A 546 10.26 -22.63 14.81
N GLY A 547 10.56 -21.55 15.54
CA GLY A 547 10.92 -21.62 16.95
C GLY A 547 12.37 -21.97 17.26
N ASN A 548 13.33 -21.36 16.56
CA ASN A 548 14.76 -21.60 16.79
C ASN A 548 15.49 -20.35 17.30
N GLN A 549 16.59 -20.55 18.02
CA GLN A 549 17.44 -19.49 18.54
C GLN A 549 18.92 -19.87 18.46
N VAL A 550 19.74 -18.92 18.04
CA VAL A 550 21.20 -19.05 18.14
C VAL A 550 21.66 -18.87 19.58
N VAL A 551 22.56 -19.74 20.04
CA VAL A 551 23.14 -19.77 21.38
C VAL A 551 24.66 -19.82 21.28
N MET A 552 25.37 -18.97 22.01
CA MET A 552 26.84 -19.00 22.05
C MET A 552 27.32 -18.75 23.47
N GLY A 553 28.01 -19.73 24.05
CA GLY A 553 28.58 -19.68 25.39
C GLY A 553 27.58 -19.91 26.53
N SER A 554 26.32 -20.27 26.23
CA SER A 554 25.29 -20.61 27.22
C SER A 554 25.60 -21.90 27.96
N LYS A 555 24.94 -22.13 29.11
CA LYS A 555 24.97 -23.43 29.80
C LYS A 555 24.34 -24.51 28.94
N LEU A 556 23.21 -24.19 28.31
CA LEU A 556 22.48 -25.11 27.43
C LEU A 556 23.32 -25.58 26.22
N GLN A 557 24.13 -24.72 25.61
CA GLN A 557 25.01 -25.13 24.50
C GLN A 557 26.05 -26.16 24.98
N LYS A 558 26.62 -25.95 26.17
CA LYS A 558 27.60 -26.86 26.78
C LYS A 558 26.97 -28.19 27.15
N GLU A 559 25.76 -28.17 27.70
CA GLU A 559 24.97 -29.37 28.01
C GLU A 559 24.62 -30.17 26.76
N ALA A 560 24.35 -29.49 25.63
CA ALA A 560 24.15 -30.12 24.32
C ALA A 560 25.45 -30.63 23.65
N GLY A 561 26.59 -30.51 24.32
CA GLY A 561 27.86 -31.13 23.91
C GLY A 561 28.87 -30.20 23.22
N VAL A 562 28.54 -28.92 22.98
CA VAL A 562 29.47 -27.95 22.38
C VAL A 562 30.06 -27.06 23.47
N THR A 563 31.33 -27.29 23.80
CA THR A 563 32.04 -26.62 24.90
C THR A 563 33.16 -25.68 24.45
N ASP A 564 33.50 -25.69 23.16
CA ASP A 564 34.65 -25.00 22.59
C ASP A 564 34.29 -23.90 21.57
N ASP A 565 33.01 -23.52 21.46
CA ASP A 565 32.60 -22.36 20.65
C ASP A 565 33.02 -21.03 21.30
N THR A 566 33.23 -20.00 20.48
CA THR A 566 33.77 -18.71 20.94
C THR A 566 33.05 -17.52 20.31
N VAL A 567 33.10 -16.36 20.98
CA VAL A 567 32.62 -15.07 20.42
C VAL A 567 33.20 -14.81 19.05
N LYS A 568 34.50 -15.09 18.85
CA LYS A 568 35.18 -14.89 17.56
C LYS A 568 34.62 -15.82 16.48
N SER A 569 34.41 -17.09 16.80
CA SER A 569 33.82 -18.08 15.90
C SER A 569 32.43 -17.65 15.40
N MET A 570 31.52 -17.29 16.30
CA MET A 570 30.20 -16.76 15.92
C MET A 570 30.29 -15.45 15.13
N PHE A 571 31.19 -14.53 15.53
CA PHE A 571 31.38 -13.26 14.83
C PHE A 571 31.83 -13.47 13.38
N ASP A 572 32.81 -14.34 13.15
CA ASP A 572 33.33 -14.62 11.82
C ASP A 572 32.26 -15.27 10.93
N ASP A 573 31.49 -16.22 11.46
CA ASP A 573 30.39 -16.87 10.73
C ASP A 573 29.30 -15.87 10.32
N PHE A 574 28.90 -14.97 11.24
CA PHE A 574 27.86 -13.98 10.95
C PHE A 574 28.36 -12.86 10.02
N MET A 575 29.63 -12.48 10.12
CA MET A 575 30.26 -11.56 9.17
C MET A 575 30.31 -12.17 7.76
N ALA A 576 30.61 -13.47 7.65
CA ALA A 576 30.58 -14.18 6.37
C ALA A 576 29.15 -14.22 5.81
N ASN A 577 28.17 -14.64 6.62
CA ASN A 577 26.77 -14.72 6.21
C ASN A 577 26.22 -13.35 5.75
N GLY A 578 26.51 -12.28 6.50
CA GLY A 578 26.07 -10.92 6.16
C GLY A 578 26.91 -10.22 5.09
N ASN A 579 27.74 -10.94 4.33
CA ASN A 579 28.62 -10.42 3.27
C ASN A 579 29.52 -9.27 3.73
N GLY A 580 29.96 -9.31 4.97
CA GLY A 580 30.80 -8.28 5.59
C GLY A 580 30.10 -6.95 5.87
N GLN A 581 28.79 -6.83 5.61
CA GLN A 581 28.04 -5.59 5.79
C GLN A 581 27.48 -5.43 7.21
N ASN A 582 27.67 -6.40 8.09
CA ASN A 582 27.22 -6.30 9.48
C ASN A 582 27.86 -5.09 10.18
N VAL A 583 27.09 -4.45 11.04
CA VAL A 583 27.58 -3.41 11.95
C VAL A 583 28.36 -4.11 13.05
N ARG A 584 29.68 -4.16 12.89
CA ARG A 584 30.60 -4.90 13.76
C ARG A 584 30.34 -4.69 15.25
N SER A 585 30.10 -3.45 15.69
CA SER A 585 29.86 -3.15 17.10
C SER A 585 28.56 -3.77 17.65
N LEU A 586 27.51 -3.89 16.83
CA LEU A 586 26.26 -4.53 17.23
C LEU A 586 26.37 -6.05 17.14
N LEU A 587 27.10 -6.58 16.15
CA LEU A 587 27.36 -8.01 16.06
C LEU A 587 28.22 -8.50 17.23
N THR A 588 29.26 -7.74 17.62
CA THR A 588 30.04 -8.02 18.84
C THR A 588 29.14 -7.99 20.07
N LEU A 589 28.26 -6.98 20.18
CA LEU A 589 27.30 -6.89 21.29
C LEU A 589 26.40 -8.14 21.37
N LEU A 590 25.91 -8.65 20.24
CA LEU A 590 25.14 -9.90 20.21
C LEU A 590 26.00 -11.09 20.65
N ALA A 591 27.14 -11.29 19.99
CA ALA A 591 27.99 -12.46 20.23
C ALA A 591 28.44 -12.52 21.71
N GLU A 592 28.86 -11.40 22.32
CA GLU A 592 29.28 -11.40 23.72
C GLU A 592 28.16 -11.69 24.74
N ASN A 593 26.89 -11.50 24.38
CA ASN A 593 25.79 -11.50 25.34
C ASN A 593 24.69 -12.54 25.07
N VAL A 594 24.69 -13.20 23.91
CA VAL A 594 23.63 -14.14 23.53
C VAL A 594 23.55 -15.36 24.46
N GLY A 595 24.68 -15.90 24.94
CA GLY A 595 24.69 -17.04 25.84
C GLY A 595 24.01 -16.72 27.18
N GLN A 596 24.43 -15.63 27.83
CA GLN A 596 23.84 -15.17 29.09
C GLN A 596 22.38 -14.72 28.95
N THR A 597 22.00 -14.24 27.76
CA THR A 597 20.60 -13.94 27.47
C THR A 597 19.79 -15.22 27.34
N THR A 598 20.32 -16.23 26.65
CA THR A 598 19.67 -17.54 26.52
C THR A 598 19.45 -18.18 27.88
N ASP A 599 20.47 -18.21 28.74
CA ASP A 599 20.37 -18.75 30.09
C ASP A 599 19.33 -17.97 30.93
N TRP A 600 19.30 -16.64 30.81
CA TRP A 600 18.29 -15.81 31.49
C TRP A 600 16.87 -16.06 30.96
N VAL A 601 16.69 -16.21 29.65
CA VAL A 601 15.40 -16.55 29.03
C VAL A 601 14.93 -17.93 29.52
N HIS A 602 15.83 -18.88 29.68
CA HIS A 602 15.49 -20.19 30.25
C HIS A 602 15.15 -20.09 31.75
N GLU A 603 16.08 -19.58 32.56
CA GLU A 603 16.01 -19.64 34.03
C GLU A 603 15.01 -18.64 34.65
N TYR A 604 14.91 -17.42 34.09
CA TYR A 604 14.07 -16.36 34.64
C TYR A 604 12.71 -16.25 33.94
N VAL A 605 12.71 -16.36 32.61
CA VAL A 605 11.48 -16.23 31.81
C VAL A 605 10.72 -17.58 31.73
N GLY A 606 11.41 -18.71 31.87
CA GLY A 606 10.80 -20.04 31.87
C GLY A 606 10.57 -20.61 30.47
N VAL A 607 11.34 -20.16 29.48
CA VAL A 607 11.31 -20.75 28.13
C VAL A 607 12.11 -22.04 28.12
N GLU A 608 11.47 -23.13 27.72
CA GLU A 608 12.10 -24.44 27.59
C GLU A 608 12.67 -24.66 26.19
N TYR A 609 13.73 -25.46 26.09
CA TYR A 609 14.43 -25.80 24.84
C TYR A 609 14.39 -27.31 24.60
N ASP A 610 14.33 -27.73 23.33
CA ASP A 610 14.41 -29.15 22.99
C ASP A 610 15.85 -29.67 23.07
N MET A 611 16.24 -30.06 24.29
CA MET A 611 17.55 -30.64 24.55
C MET A 611 17.69 -32.07 24.01
N LYS A 612 16.59 -32.74 23.67
CA LYS A 612 16.61 -34.10 23.11
C LYS A 612 16.94 -34.09 21.62
N GLY A 613 16.40 -33.11 20.89
CA GLY A 613 16.77 -32.83 19.50
C GLY A 613 18.23 -32.37 19.35
N GLY A 614 18.78 -31.74 20.39
CA GLY A 614 20.16 -31.26 20.41
C GLY A 614 20.35 -30.00 19.57
N LEU A 615 21.62 -29.66 19.29
CA LEU A 615 21.95 -28.52 18.43
C LEU A 615 21.75 -28.88 16.96
N HIS A 616 21.15 -27.97 16.18
CA HIS A 616 21.02 -28.15 14.74
C HIS A 616 22.39 -28.04 14.05
N VAL A 617 22.66 -28.99 13.15
CA VAL A 617 23.87 -29.02 12.31
C VAL A 617 23.58 -28.28 11.01
N LEU A 618 24.11 -27.07 10.88
CA LEU A 618 23.86 -26.16 9.76
C LEU A 618 25.17 -25.77 9.10
N ALA A 619 25.19 -25.71 7.76
CA ALA A 619 26.39 -25.42 6.97
C ALA A 619 26.88 -23.97 7.17
N GLU A 620 26.00 -23.09 7.62
CA GLU A 620 26.26 -21.69 7.94
C GLU A 620 27.11 -21.51 9.20
N TYR A 621 27.36 -22.57 9.98
CA TYR A 621 28.03 -22.50 11.28
C TYR A 621 29.29 -23.37 11.34
N ALA A 622 30.39 -22.79 11.81
CA ALA A 622 31.61 -23.52 12.14
C ALA A 622 31.45 -24.43 13.38
N LYS A 623 30.49 -24.09 14.25
CA LYS A 623 30.13 -24.83 15.46
C LYS A 623 28.62 -24.88 15.62
N ASP A 624 28.07 -26.03 15.99
CA ASP A 624 26.63 -26.17 16.20
C ASP A 624 26.17 -25.23 17.33
N ARG A 625 25.17 -24.40 17.02
CA ARG A 625 24.80 -23.27 17.88
C ARG A 625 23.36 -22.81 17.75
N GLU A 626 22.49 -23.65 17.23
CA GLU A 626 21.06 -23.36 17.15
C GLU A 626 20.27 -24.40 17.93
N LEU A 627 19.41 -23.93 18.84
CA LEU A 627 18.47 -24.75 19.59
C LEU A 627 17.04 -24.40 19.19
N ALA A 628 16.19 -25.42 19.12
CA ALA A 628 14.75 -25.24 19.05
C ALA A 628 14.18 -24.97 20.46
N TYR A 629 13.17 -24.11 20.55
CA TYR A 629 12.30 -24.03 21.72
C TYR A 629 11.50 -25.33 21.82
N ALA A 630 11.25 -25.80 23.04
CA ALA A 630 10.32 -26.90 23.25
C ALA A 630 8.95 -26.49 22.69
N HIS A 631 8.36 -27.34 21.82
CA HIS A 631 7.11 -27.03 21.11
C HIS A 631 7.16 -25.78 20.19
N GLY A 632 8.35 -25.42 19.70
CA GLY A 632 8.53 -24.36 18.70
C GLY A 632 8.13 -22.96 19.19
N GLY A 633 7.75 -22.08 18.26
CA GLY A 633 7.36 -20.70 18.57
C GLY A 633 6.15 -20.61 19.53
N HIS A 634 5.27 -21.61 19.50
CA HIS A 634 4.12 -21.69 20.41
C HIS A 634 4.54 -21.94 21.86
N GLY A 635 5.48 -22.86 22.10
CA GLY A 635 6.00 -23.10 23.45
C GLY A 635 6.70 -21.88 24.02
N PHE A 636 7.49 -21.17 23.20
CA PHE A 636 8.04 -19.86 23.57
C PHE A 636 6.92 -18.88 23.99
N ALA A 637 5.89 -18.74 23.15
CA ALA A 637 4.78 -17.80 23.38
C ALA A 637 4.03 -18.10 24.69
N ALA A 638 3.80 -19.37 25.01
CA ALA A 638 3.13 -19.79 26.24
C ALA A 638 3.95 -19.38 27.48
N SER A 639 5.24 -19.71 27.52
CA SER A 639 6.12 -19.38 28.64
C SER A 639 6.20 -17.87 28.88
N VAL A 640 6.38 -17.06 27.83
CA VAL A 640 6.50 -15.61 28.00
C VAL A 640 5.20 -14.94 28.44
N ARG A 641 4.04 -15.45 28.02
CA ARG A 641 2.74 -14.96 28.48
C ARG A 641 2.51 -15.25 29.95
N ALA A 642 2.80 -16.49 30.37
CA ALA A 642 2.74 -16.86 31.77
C ALA A 642 3.66 -15.98 32.63
N LYS A 643 4.90 -15.72 32.16
CA LYS A 643 5.83 -14.84 32.86
C LYS A 643 5.37 -13.39 32.91
N MET A 644 4.86 -12.85 31.80
CA MET A 644 4.35 -11.48 31.75
C MET A 644 3.15 -11.28 32.70
N ALA A 645 2.23 -12.25 32.76
CA ALA A 645 1.11 -12.23 33.68
C ALA A 645 1.54 -12.24 35.17
N ALA A 646 2.70 -12.83 35.48
CA ALA A 646 3.29 -12.85 36.82
C ALA A 646 4.20 -11.64 37.12
N SER A 647 4.39 -10.72 36.17
CA SER A 647 5.26 -9.55 36.33
C SER A 647 4.49 -8.31 36.85
N HIS A 648 5.20 -7.24 37.19
CA HIS A 648 4.57 -5.94 37.52
C HIS A 648 4.53 -4.98 36.33
N VAL A 649 4.79 -5.48 35.11
CA VAL A 649 4.67 -4.68 33.88
C VAL A 649 3.21 -4.32 33.65
N ASN A 650 2.92 -3.04 33.46
CA ASN A 650 1.61 -2.61 33.00
C ASN A 650 1.50 -2.89 31.50
N LEU A 651 0.77 -3.95 31.14
CA LEU A 651 0.57 -4.39 29.75
C LEU A 651 -0.73 -3.81 29.19
N LEU A 652 -0.61 -2.96 28.17
CA LEU A 652 -1.72 -2.37 27.43
C LEU A 652 -1.86 -3.07 26.06
N LEU A 653 -2.89 -3.90 25.93
CA LEU A 653 -3.24 -4.63 24.70
C LEU A 653 -4.32 -3.90 23.91
N GLN A 654 -4.38 -4.13 22.60
CA GLN A 654 -5.23 -3.35 21.68
C GLN A 654 -4.98 -1.84 21.77
N THR A 655 -3.75 -1.46 22.12
CA THR A 655 -3.33 -0.08 22.33
C THR A 655 -2.26 0.25 21.32
N LYS A 656 -2.57 1.11 20.35
CA LYS A 656 -1.64 1.49 19.28
C LYS A 656 -0.91 2.76 19.67
N ALA A 657 0.43 2.72 19.70
CA ALA A 657 1.24 3.93 19.78
C ALA A 657 1.08 4.74 18.48
N GLU A 658 0.71 6.02 18.61
CA GLU A 658 0.45 6.92 17.48
C GLU A 658 1.54 7.99 17.34
N GLU A 659 2.11 8.45 18.46
CA GLU A 659 3.05 9.59 18.46
C GLU A 659 4.12 9.43 19.55
N LEU A 660 5.35 9.87 19.27
CA LEU A 660 6.39 10.07 20.28
C LEU A 660 6.35 11.52 20.79
N LEU A 661 6.28 11.70 22.10
CA LEU A 661 6.34 13.02 22.73
C LEU A 661 7.77 13.53 22.75
N THR A 662 7.97 14.82 22.47
CA THR A 662 9.29 15.46 22.45
C THR A 662 9.37 16.71 23.33
N ASP A 663 10.59 17.10 23.70
CA ASP A 663 10.87 18.36 24.42
C ASP A 663 11.05 19.59 23.51
N GLY A 664 10.75 19.46 22.21
CA GLY A 664 10.98 20.50 21.19
C GLY A 664 12.44 20.71 20.80
N LYS A 665 13.38 19.96 21.39
CA LYS A 665 14.83 19.95 21.03
C LYS A 665 15.24 18.64 20.37
N GLY A 666 14.26 17.84 19.96
CA GLY A 666 14.44 16.51 19.38
C GLY A 666 14.81 15.42 20.38
N ASN A 667 14.60 15.61 21.69
CA ASN A 667 14.67 14.51 22.65
C ASN A 667 13.27 13.94 22.89
N VAL A 668 13.19 12.63 23.07
CA VAL A 668 11.94 11.92 23.33
C VAL A 668 11.69 11.85 24.83
N THR A 669 10.47 12.19 25.25
CA THR A 669 10.05 12.29 26.65
C THR A 669 8.86 11.40 26.98
N GLY A 670 8.35 10.63 26.01
CA GLY A 670 7.16 9.82 26.19
C GLY A 670 6.50 9.43 24.87
N LEU A 671 5.24 9.01 24.93
CA LEU A 671 4.43 8.70 23.76
C LEU A 671 2.93 8.93 24.01
N VAL A 672 2.18 9.04 22.92
CA VAL A 672 0.72 8.93 22.91
C VAL A 672 0.34 7.58 22.29
N ALA A 673 -0.52 6.84 22.98
CA ALA A 673 -1.11 5.61 22.46
C ALA A 673 -2.63 5.62 22.62
N VAL A 674 -3.34 4.93 21.74
CA VAL A 674 -4.80 4.93 21.69
C VAL A 674 -5.30 3.49 21.70
N GLU A 675 -6.17 3.18 22.66
CA GLU A 675 -6.88 1.90 22.70
C GLU A 675 -7.89 1.78 21.56
N ALA A 676 -8.22 0.55 21.17
CA ALA A 676 -9.28 0.28 20.20
C ALA A 676 -10.64 0.90 20.60
N ASN A 677 -10.89 1.04 21.92
CA ASN A 677 -12.08 1.66 22.49
C ASN A 677 -12.09 3.21 22.41
N GLY A 678 -10.98 3.86 22.02
CA GLY A 678 -10.84 5.32 21.94
C GLY A 678 -10.10 5.99 23.11
N THR A 679 -9.87 5.31 24.23
CA THR A 679 -9.12 5.85 25.37
C THR A 679 -7.69 6.18 24.94
N THR A 680 -7.24 7.39 25.26
CA THR A 680 -5.90 7.89 24.91
C THR A 680 -5.00 7.84 26.12
N HIS A 681 -3.85 7.19 26.01
CA HIS A 681 -2.78 7.16 26.99
C HIS A 681 -1.70 8.17 26.59
N ARG A 682 -1.55 9.25 27.36
CA ARG A 682 -0.42 10.16 27.25
C ARG A 682 0.60 9.79 28.31
N ILE A 683 1.67 9.10 27.89
CA ILE A 683 2.65 8.49 28.80
C ILE A 683 3.93 9.31 28.77
N SER A 684 4.26 9.95 29.89
CA SER A 684 5.58 10.56 30.11
C SER A 684 6.56 9.51 30.62
N ALA A 685 7.73 9.38 29.98
CA ALA A 685 8.73 8.37 30.35
C ALA A 685 10.16 8.89 30.29
N LYS A 686 11.04 8.37 31.17
CA LYS A 686 12.48 8.69 31.13
C LYS A 686 13.17 8.05 29.90
N ALA A 687 12.64 6.92 29.43
CA ALA A 687 13.08 6.26 28.21
C ALA A 687 11.91 5.59 27.47
N VAL A 688 11.96 5.66 26.15
CA VAL A 688 11.08 4.95 25.21
C VAL A 688 11.92 3.93 24.45
N ILE A 689 11.47 2.68 24.40
CA ILE A 689 12.12 1.61 23.61
C ILE A 689 11.17 1.19 22.47
N ILE A 690 11.60 1.38 21.23
CA ILE A 690 10.87 0.89 20.06
C ILE A 690 11.26 -0.57 19.80
N THR A 691 10.26 -1.46 19.83
CA THR A 691 10.41 -2.92 19.61
C THR A 691 9.32 -3.45 18.66
N THR A 692 8.88 -2.61 17.73
CA THR A 692 7.69 -2.81 16.88
C THR A 692 7.86 -3.79 15.71
N GLY A 693 9.03 -4.41 15.57
CA GLY A 693 9.33 -5.29 14.44
C GLY A 693 9.64 -4.54 13.14
N GLY A 694 9.53 -5.23 12.01
CA GLY A 694 9.83 -4.70 10.69
C GLY A 694 8.68 -3.99 9.98
N TYR A 695 8.88 -3.74 8.68
CA TYR A 695 7.93 -3.07 7.78
C TYR A 695 7.56 -3.92 6.55
N GLY A 696 7.82 -5.23 6.62
CA GLY A 696 7.68 -6.13 5.48
C GLY A 696 6.28 -6.23 4.87
N ASN A 697 5.21 -5.95 5.63
CA ASN A 697 3.84 -5.96 5.12
C ASN A 697 3.41 -4.59 4.55
N ASN A 698 4.21 -3.53 4.76
CA ASN A 698 3.90 -2.20 4.27
C ASN A 698 4.48 -1.95 2.88
N LYS A 699 3.67 -2.22 1.85
CA LYS A 699 4.06 -2.04 0.43
C LYS A 699 4.57 -0.64 0.10
N SER A 700 4.15 0.39 0.83
CA SER A 700 4.60 1.78 0.60
C SER A 700 6.02 2.05 1.13
N MET A 701 6.44 1.30 2.16
CA MET A 701 7.79 1.40 2.74
C MET A 701 8.79 0.46 2.05
N LEU A 702 8.30 -0.54 1.30
CA LEU A 702 9.18 -1.48 0.64
C LEU A 702 9.95 -0.81 -0.52
N PRO A 703 11.25 -1.10 -0.65
CA PRO A 703 12.06 -0.75 -1.81
C PRO A 703 11.63 -1.59 -3.04
N ASP A 704 12.03 -1.20 -4.25
CA ASP A 704 11.66 -1.95 -5.47
C ASP A 704 12.24 -3.38 -5.48
N GLU A 705 13.41 -3.57 -4.86
CA GLU A 705 14.08 -4.85 -4.68
C GLU A 705 13.22 -5.87 -3.90
N LEU A 706 12.40 -5.40 -2.94
CA LEU A 706 11.54 -6.26 -2.13
C LEU A 706 10.08 -6.28 -2.61
N LYS A 707 9.62 -5.27 -3.36
CA LYS A 707 8.24 -5.25 -3.92
C LYS A 707 7.96 -6.45 -4.84
N GLY A 708 8.98 -6.96 -5.52
CA GLY A 708 8.90 -8.14 -6.39
C GLY A 708 9.09 -9.48 -5.68
N VAL A 709 9.23 -9.49 -4.35
CA VAL A 709 9.44 -10.68 -3.52
C VAL A 709 8.20 -10.91 -2.66
N LEU A 710 7.77 -12.16 -2.52
CA LEU A 710 6.56 -12.47 -1.76
C LEU A 710 6.77 -12.25 -0.26
N PHE A 711 5.81 -11.63 0.41
CA PHE A 711 5.88 -11.45 1.87
C PHE A 711 5.11 -12.57 2.59
N TYR A 712 5.70 -13.15 3.64
CA TYR A 712 5.05 -14.17 4.48
C TYR A 712 5.13 -13.90 5.99
N GLY A 713 5.65 -12.75 6.40
CA GLY A 713 5.73 -12.36 7.81
C GLY A 713 4.37 -11.93 8.39
N THR A 714 4.38 -11.46 9.65
CA THR A 714 3.15 -11.04 10.33
C THR A 714 2.53 -9.82 9.66
N ARG A 715 1.20 -9.82 9.53
CA ARG A 715 0.44 -8.70 8.94
C ARG A 715 0.58 -7.40 9.73
N SER A 716 0.95 -7.49 11.01
CA SER A 716 1.21 -6.35 11.89
C SER A 716 2.53 -5.63 11.57
N SER A 717 3.43 -6.17 10.76
CA SER A 717 4.75 -5.57 10.44
C SER A 717 4.61 -4.43 9.42
N MET A 718 4.06 -3.30 9.88
CA MET A 718 3.71 -2.16 9.05
C MET A 718 4.69 -0.98 9.16
N GLY A 719 5.71 -1.08 10.02
CA GLY A 719 6.78 -0.08 10.12
C GLY A 719 6.46 1.16 10.96
N GLU A 720 5.38 1.17 11.74
CA GLU A 720 4.92 2.38 12.44
C GLU A 720 5.97 2.93 13.42
N GLY A 721 6.73 2.06 14.08
CA GLY A 721 7.82 2.52 14.97
C GLY A 721 8.95 3.22 14.22
N VAL A 722 9.26 2.81 12.99
CA VAL A 722 10.25 3.52 12.14
C VAL A 722 9.68 4.88 11.74
N GLN A 723 8.42 4.91 11.29
CA GLN A 723 7.75 6.15 10.87
C GLN A 723 7.65 7.17 12.02
N MET A 724 7.25 6.75 13.22
CA MET A 724 7.21 7.60 14.41
C MET A 724 8.60 8.16 14.74
N ALA A 725 9.65 7.35 14.66
CA ALA A 725 11.01 7.81 14.92
C ALA A 725 11.56 8.76 13.83
N GLN A 726 11.07 8.65 12.59
CA GLN A 726 11.43 9.52 11.48
C GLN A 726 10.59 10.80 11.40
N ALA A 727 9.62 10.99 12.30
CA ALA A 727 8.79 12.18 12.33
C ALA A 727 9.66 13.46 12.42
N PRO A 728 9.25 14.57 11.75
CA PRO A 728 9.99 15.81 11.78
C PRO A 728 10.31 16.27 13.21
N GLY A 729 11.57 16.60 13.47
CA GLY A 729 12.04 17.02 14.79
C GLY A 729 12.61 15.88 15.64
N ILE A 730 12.35 14.61 15.30
CA ILE A 730 13.07 13.45 15.87
C ILE A 730 14.14 13.00 14.87
N ASP A 731 13.77 12.91 13.58
CA ASP A 731 14.67 12.71 12.44
C ASP A 731 15.60 11.48 12.60
N ALA A 732 15.10 10.38 13.15
CA ALA A 732 15.88 9.16 13.33
C ALA A 732 16.46 8.65 12.00
N ALA A 733 17.75 8.32 11.99
CA ALA A 733 18.39 7.75 10.82
C ALA A 733 18.00 6.27 10.65
N THR A 734 17.92 5.83 9.40
CA THR A 734 17.70 4.43 9.01
C THR A 734 18.86 3.93 8.15
N ARG A 735 19.06 2.62 8.10
CA ARG A 735 20.05 1.97 7.23
C ARG A 735 19.50 0.69 6.63
N MET A 736 20.05 0.26 5.49
CA MET A 736 19.77 -1.04 4.86
C MET A 736 18.28 -1.28 4.56
N MET A 737 17.51 -0.21 4.36
CA MET A 737 16.06 -0.30 4.13
C MET A 737 15.70 -1.06 2.86
N ASN A 738 16.69 -1.28 1.98
CA ASN A 738 16.54 -2.06 0.76
C ASN A 738 16.70 -3.58 0.94
N LEU A 739 17.03 -4.05 2.15
CA LEU A 739 17.41 -5.45 2.42
C LEU A 739 16.35 -6.20 3.24
N GLY A 740 16.10 -7.45 2.85
CA GLY A 740 15.24 -8.40 3.55
C GLY A 740 15.85 -9.80 3.55
N LYS A 741 15.50 -10.62 4.54
CA LYS A 741 15.90 -12.03 4.57
C LYS A 741 15.02 -12.82 3.59
N ILE A 742 15.55 -13.10 2.40
CA ILE A 742 14.86 -13.81 1.33
C ILE A 742 15.20 -15.30 1.40
N TYR A 743 14.19 -16.14 1.17
CA TYR A 743 14.27 -17.59 1.10
C TYR A 743 13.79 -18.08 -0.27
N PRO A 744 14.35 -19.19 -0.80
CA PRO A 744 13.94 -19.72 -2.09
C PRO A 744 12.64 -20.56 -2.04
N ASN A 745 12.15 -20.93 -0.85
CA ASN A 745 11.09 -21.95 -0.67
C ASN A 745 9.73 -21.33 -0.34
N GLY A 746 9.10 -20.64 -1.30
CA GLY A 746 7.77 -20.03 -1.14
C GLY A 746 6.77 -20.44 -2.20
N VAL A 747 5.49 -20.49 -1.82
CA VAL A 747 4.35 -20.59 -2.75
C VAL A 747 3.48 -19.36 -2.61
N GLU A 748 3.00 -18.79 -3.71
CA GLU A 748 2.16 -17.60 -3.73
C GLU A 748 0.68 -17.98 -3.60
N VAL A 749 0.14 -17.80 -2.40
CA VAL A 749 -1.24 -18.20 -2.05
C VAL A 749 -2.28 -17.12 -2.37
N SER A 750 -1.82 -15.89 -2.57
CA SER A 750 -2.58 -14.75 -3.09
C SER A 750 -1.61 -13.67 -3.56
N PRO A 751 -2.03 -12.68 -4.39
CA PRO A 751 -1.11 -11.71 -4.98
C PRO A 751 -0.18 -11.03 -3.97
N GLY A 752 1.12 -11.33 -4.08
CA GLY A 752 2.18 -10.80 -3.20
C GLY A 752 2.25 -11.41 -1.79
N THR A 753 1.47 -12.45 -1.49
CA THR A 753 1.52 -13.19 -0.21
C THR A 753 2.06 -14.59 -0.45
N ALA A 754 3.10 -14.95 0.31
CA ALA A 754 3.62 -16.30 0.33
C ALA A 754 3.12 -17.10 1.54
N LYS A 755 3.12 -18.43 1.38
CA LYS A 755 3.31 -19.38 2.49
C LYS A 755 4.67 -20.07 2.34
N SER A 756 5.23 -20.52 3.45
CA SER A 756 6.52 -21.21 3.49
C SER A 756 6.38 -22.68 3.16
N THR A 757 7.27 -23.20 2.31
CA THR A 757 7.40 -24.63 2.02
C THR A 757 8.75 -25.20 2.48
N ILE A 758 9.48 -24.46 3.34
CA ILE A 758 10.87 -24.78 3.68
C ILE A 758 11.02 -26.16 4.33
N ASP A 759 10.14 -26.53 5.26
CA ASP A 759 10.25 -27.82 5.96
C ASP A 759 9.99 -28.99 5.00
N GLY A 760 8.93 -28.90 4.18
CA GLY A 760 8.68 -29.85 3.11
C GLY A 760 9.88 -30.01 2.16
N ASN A 761 10.50 -28.89 1.75
CA ASN A 761 11.73 -28.91 0.94
C ASN A 761 12.88 -29.62 1.68
N LEU A 762 13.16 -29.27 2.94
CA LEU A 762 14.24 -29.89 3.71
C LEU A 762 14.07 -31.41 3.85
N ARG A 763 12.82 -31.88 3.97
CA ARG A 763 12.50 -33.32 4.05
C ARG A 763 12.73 -34.06 2.75
N VAL A 764 12.39 -33.49 1.60
CA VAL A 764 12.49 -34.20 0.30
C VAL A 764 13.81 -33.98 -0.43
N LEU A 765 14.47 -32.84 -0.24
CA LEU A 765 15.75 -32.54 -0.90
C LEU A 765 16.92 -33.35 -0.33
N LYS A 766 16.79 -33.95 0.86
CA LYS A 766 17.74 -34.96 1.38
C LYS A 766 17.55 -36.35 0.76
N GLU A 767 16.40 -36.60 0.12
CA GLU A 767 16.03 -37.87 -0.51
C GLU A 767 16.22 -37.79 -2.02
N ASN A 768 15.14 -37.69 -2.81
CA ASN A 768 15.20 -37.65 -4.27
C ASN A 768 14.63 -36.39 -4.92
N GLY A 769 14.13 -35.41 -4.15
CA GLY A 769 13.54 -34.19 -4.70
C GLY A 769 14.53 -33.39 -5.56
N LEU A 770 14.04 -32.85 -6.69
CA LEU A 770 14.82 -32.08 -7.66
C LEU A 770 14.29 -30.65 -7.82
N LEU A 771 15.20 -29.69 -7.98
CA LEU A 771 14.86 -28.30 -8.30
C LEU A 771 15.13 -28.01 -9.77
N LEU A 772 14.06 -27.70 -10.50
CA LEU A 772 14.06 -27.50 -11.94
C LEU A 772 13.78 -26.04 -12.30
N ASN A 773 14.28 -25.58 -13.44
CA ASN A 773 13.85 -24.32 -14.04
C ASN A 773 12.56 -24.49 -14.87
N SER A 774 12.07 -23.41 -15.47
CA SER A 774 10.88 -23.41 -16.34
C SER A 774 10.99 -24.26 -17.60
N LYS A 775 12.19 -24.80 -17.90
CA LYS A 775 12.45 -25.70 -19.04
C LYS A 775 12.58 -27.16 -18.60
N GLY A 776 12.26 -27.49 -17.34
CA GLY A 776 12.32 -28.86 -16.81
C GLY A 776 13.74 -29.39 -16.56
N LYS A 777 14.77 -28.53 -16.48
CA LYS A 777 16.17 -28.92 -16.25
C LYS A 777 16.59 -28.64 -14.81
N ARG A 778 17.38 -29.55 -14.22
CA ARG A 778 18.10 -29.29 -12.96
C ARG A 778 19.05 -28.11 -13.13
N VAL A 779 19.14 -27.25 -12.11
CA VAL A 779 19.96 -26.02 -12.15
C VAL A 779 20.84 -25.80 -10.93
N VAL A 780 20.72 -26.64 -9.89
CA VAL A 780 21.44 -26.47 -8.64
C VAL A 780 21.67 -27.81 -7.95
N ASN A 781 22.69 -27.88 -7.09
CA ASN A 781 22.79 -28.94 -6.10
C ASN A 781 21.71 -28.72 -5.03
N GLU A 782 20.76 -29.64 -4.93
CA GLU A 782 19.60 -29.48 -4.03
C GLU A 782 19.97 -29.57 -2.53
N ARG A 783 21.23 -29.91 -2.22
CA ARG A 783 21.81 -29.88 -0.87
C ARG A 783 22.72 -28.68 -0.61
N ALA A 784 22.82 -27.75 -1.56
CA ALA A 784 23.51 -26.48 -1.34
C ALA A 784 22.79 -25.63 -0.27
N SER A 785 23.46 -24.57 0.20
CA SER A 785 22.84 -23.62 1.12
C SER A 785 21.63 -22.94 0.48
N ASN A 786 20.66 -22.51 1.31
CA ASN A 786 19.52 -21.74 0.83
C ASN A 786 19.94 -20.46 0.10
N HIS A 787 21.10 -19.89 0.45
CA HIS A 787 21.69 -18.76 -0.26
C HIS A 787 22.07 -19.13 -1.71
N ALA A 788 22.79 -20.23 -1.90
CA ALA A 788 23.18 -20.68 -3.25
C ALA A 788 21.97 -21.07 -4.10
N ILE A 789 20.95 -21.70 -3.50
CA ILE A 789 19.68 -22.00 -4.20
C ILE A 789 18.95 -20.70 -4.56
N LEU A 790 18.91 -19.72 -3.66
CA LEU A 790 18.32 -18.41 -3.91
C LEU A 790 19.02 -17.68 -5.04
N ASP A 791 20.36 -17.68 -5.10
CA ASP A 791 21.11 -17.03 -6.18
C ASP A 791 20.72 -17.61 -7.55
N VAL A 792 20.58 -18.93 -7.64
CA VAL A 792 20.11 -19.60 -8.86
C VAL A 792 18.67 -19.21 -9.19
N LEU A 793 17.78 -19.19 -8.18
CA LEU A 793 16.38 -18.81 -8.35
C LEU A 793 16.23 -17.36 -8.82
N MET A 794 17.00 -16.43 -8.27
CA MET A 794 16.96 -15.00 -8.62
C MET A 794 17.45 -14.71 -10.04
N GLN A 795 18.21 -15.63 -10.65
CA GLN A 795 18.65 -15.57 -12.04
C GLN A 795 17.62 -16.12 -13.03
N GLN A 796 16.55 -16.77 -12.57
CA GLN A 796 15.50 -17.30 -13.45
C GLN A 796 14.57 -16.18 -13.93
N ASP A 797 14.00 -16.36 -15.13
CA ASP A 797 12.95 -15.51 -15.68
C ASP A 797 11.74 -16.36 -16.15
N PRO A 798 10.57 -16.27 -15.48
CA PRO A 798 10.33 -15.53 -14.23
C PRO A 798 11.14 -16.11 -13.06
N LYS A 799 11.26 -15.38 -11.94
CA LYS A 799 12.00 -15.78 -10.73
C LYS A 799 11.31 -16.96 -10.00
N ILE A 800 11.36 -18.14 -10.59
CA ILE A 800 10.70 -19.36 -10.11
C ILE A 800 11.59 -20.57 -10.36
N LEU A 801 11.61 -21.48 -9.39
CA LEU A 801 12.03 -22.86 -9.57
C LEU A 801 10.83 -23.79 -9.36
N TYR A 802 10.98 -25.04 -9.76
CA TYR A 802 9.95 -26.06 -9.60
C TYR A 802 10.53 -27.26 -8.85
N LEU A 803 9.87 -27.65 -7.77
CA LEU A 803 10.18 -28.86 -7.01
C LEU A 803 9.47 -30.06 -7.65
N LEU A 804 10.23 -31.00 -8.21
CA LEU A 804 9.71 -32.25 -8.77
C LEU A 804 9.73 -33.37 -7.73
N LEU A 805 8.61 -34.08 -7.58
CA LEU A 805 8.43 -35.20 -6.64
C LEU A 805 7.64 -36.35 -7.29
N ASP A 806 7.94 -37.58 -6.87
CA ASP A 806 7.04 -38.74 -7.03
C ASP A 806 5.99 -38.77 -5.92
N GLN A 807 5.02 -39.69 -5.99
CA GLN A 807 3.95 -39.81 -5.01
C GLN A 807 4.43 -39.90 -3.56
N LYS A 808 5.41 -40.79 -3.28
CA LYS A 808 5.89 -41.01 -1.91
C LYS A 808 6.48 -39.72 -1.34
N HIS A 809 7.28 -39.00 -2.12
CA HIS A 809 7.95 -37.79 -1.65
C HIS A 809 7.00 -36.59 -1.65
N PHE A 810 5.97 -36.59 -2.50
CA PHE A 810 4.88 -35.62 -2.41
C PHE A 810 4.11 -35.76 -1.09
N ASP A 811 3.87 -36.98 -0.61
CA ASP A 811 3.25 -37.20 0.71
C ASP A 811 4.14 -36.67 1.86
N ILE A 812 5.45 -36.94 1.82
CA ILE A 812 6.41 -36.40 2.80
C ILE A 812 6.44 -34.86 2.76
N PHE A 813 6.43 -34.28 1.56
CA PHE A 813 6.37 -32.83 1.38
C PHE A 813 5.09 -32.25 1.97
N ARG A 814 3.94 -32.87 1.69
CA ARG A 814 2.62 -32.47 2.19
C ARG A 814 2.56 -32.49 3.72
N GLU A 815 3.13 -33.50 4.36
CA GLU A 815 3.25 -33.56 5.83
C GLU A 815 4.09 -32.40 6.37
N GLY A 816 5.27 -32.13 5.78
CA GLY A 816 6.15 -31.05 6.24
C GLY A 816 5.54 -29.65 6.08
N ILE A 817 4.81 -29.38 4.99
CA ILE A 817 4.16 -28.07 4.81
C ILE A 817 2.92 -27.89 5.67
N ALA A 818 2.29 -28.98 6.13
CA ALA A 818 1.16 -28.93 7.07
C ALA A 818 1.58 -28.36 8.42
N GLU A 819 2.74 -28.80 8.93
CA GLU A 819 3.36 -28.21 10.13
C GLU A 819 3.70 -26.71 9.93
N GLY A 820 3.97 -26.30 8.68
CA GLY A 820 4.21 -24.91 8.28
C GLY A 820 2.97 -24.07 7.99
N GLY A 821 1.75 -24.59 8.26
CA GLY A 821 0.49 -23.86 8.11
C GLY A 821 -0.16 -23.92 6.73
N ILE A 822 0.17 -24.93 5.90
CA ILE A 822 -0.53 -25.24 4.65
C ILE A 822 -1.40 -26.49 4.87
N SER A 823 -2.72 -26.33 4.94
CA SER A 823 -3.63 -27.45 5.23
C SER A 823 -3.75 -28.43 4.05
N PRO A 824 -4.07 -29.71 4.31
CA PRO A 824 -4.35 -30.68 3.24
C PRO A 824 -5.46 -30.20 2.28
N ALA A 825 -6.52 -29.57 2.80
CA ALA A 825 -7.62 -29.05 1.98
C ALA A 825 -7.17 -27.93 1.01
N GLU A 826 -6.22 -27.08 1.41
CA GLU A 826 -5.61 -26.10 0.53
C GLU A 826 -4.82 -26.78 -0.60
N VAL A 827 -4.03 -27.82 -0.27
CA VAL A 827 -3.26 -28.58 -1.26
C VAL A 827 -4.19 -29.26 -2.27
N GLU A 828 -5.25 -29.93 -1.81
CA GLU A 828 -6.23 -30.57 -2.72
C GLU A 828 -6.89 -29.56 -3.66
N LYS A 829 -7.22 -28.36 -3.15
CA LYS A 829 -7.76 -27.27 -3.97
C LYS A 829 -6.76 -26.84 -5.05
N TRP A 830 -5.48 -26.69 -4.71
CA TRP A 830 -4.44 -26.28 -5.67
C TRP A 830 -4.14 -27.37 -6.70
N LEU A 831 -4.14 -28.64 -6.28
CA LEU A 831 -4.03 -29.78 -7.20
C LEU A 831 -5.20 -29.82 -8.18
N ALA A 832 -6.44 -29.54 -7.74
CA ALA A 832 -7.60 -29.49 -8.63
C ALA A 832 -7.49 -28.39 -9.70
N SER A 833 -6.77 -27.30 -9.41
CA SER A 833 -6.42 -26.27 -10.40
C SER A 833 -5.41 -26.79 -11.43
N ASN A 834 -4.53 -27.71 -11.06
CA ASN A 834 -3.45 -28.27 -11.87
C ASN A 834 -2.64 -27.16 -12.58
N GLY A 835 -2.24 -26.15 -11.81
CA GLY A 835 -1.41 -25.03 -12.25
C GLY A 835 -2.10 -23.96 -13.12
N ARG A 836 -3.44 -23.96 -13.23
CA ARG A 836 -4.20 -22.89 -13.91
C ARG A 836 -4.17 -21.55 -13.18
N GLU A 837 -3.93 -21.57 -11.87
CA GLU A 837 -3.80 -20.40 -11.01
C GLU A 837 -2.71 -20.62 -9.97
N THR A 838 -2.18 -19.53 -9.42
CA THR A 838 -1.23 -19.56 -8.32
C THR A 838 -1.92 -20.03 -7.02
N PRO A 839 -1.24 -20.80 -6.15
CA PRO A 839 0.11 -21.34 -6.32
C PRO A 839 0.13 -22.49 -7.34
N TYR A 840 1.16 -22.51 -8.19
CA TYR A 840 1.27 -23.55 -9.23
C TYR A 840 1.66 -24.90 -8.64
N PHE A 841 0.66 -25.77 -8.51
CA PHE A 841 0.80 -27.20 -8.21
C PHE A 841 0.34 -27.97 -9.43
N TYR A 842 1.29 -28.59 -10.13
CA TYR A 842 1.02 -29.47 -11.26
C TYR A 842 1.07 -30.93 -10.84
N HIS A 843 0.26 -31.78 -11.46
CA HIS A 843 0.31 -33.22 -11.32
C HIS A 843 0.03 -33.93 -12.66
N GLY A 844 0.58 -35.14 -12.82
CA GLY A 844 0.36 -36.00 -13.99
C GLY A 844 0.67 -37.46 -13.67
N ALA A 845 -0.01 -38.41 -14.32
CA ALA A 845 0.27 -39.83 -14.13
C ALA A 845 1.64 -40.22 -14.73
N THR A 846 2.06 -39.51 -15.77
CA THR A 846 3.37 -39.65 -16.42
C THR A 846 4.15 -38.31 -16.41
N LEU A 847 5.46 -38.37 -16.65
CA LEU A 847 6.29 -37.16 -16.80
C LEU A 847 5.85 -36.31 -18.00
N GLU A 848 5.41 -36.94 -19.10
CA GLU A 848 4.85 -36.25 -20.26
C GLU A 848 3.58 -35.45 -19.91
N GLU A 849 2.64 -36.07 -19.18
CA GLU A 849 1.42 -35.38 -18.72
C GLU A 849 1.75 -34.21 -17.79
N LEU A 850 2.69 -34.40 -16.86
CA LEU A 850 3.14 -33.37 -15.95
C LEU A 850 3.82 -32.21 -16.71
N ALA A 851 4.68 -32.50 -17.68
CA ALA A 851 5.34 -31.50 -18.51
C ALA A 851 4.31 -30.69 -19.32
N ASN A 852 3.32 -31.36 -19.93
CA ASN A 852 2.24 -30.70 -20.65
C ASN A 852 1.44 -29.76 -19.73
N ALA A 853 1.11 -30.19 -18.51
CA ALA A 853 0.42 -29.35 -17.53
C ALA A 853 1.25 -28.10 -17.18
N ALA A 854 2.56 -28.25 -17.02
CA ALA A 854 3.49 -27.17 -16.69
C ALA A 854 3.96 -26.32 -17.88
N GLY A 855 3.52 -26.63 -19.11
CA GLY A 855 4.00 -25.95 -20.32
C GLY A 855 5.47 -26.20 -20.66
N MET A 856 6.01 -27.36 -20.26
CA MET A 856 7.40 -27.78 -20.46
C MET A 856 7.53 -28.80 -21.60
N ASP A 857 8.74 -28.94 -22.14
CA ASP A 857 9.06 -30.00 -23.10
C ASP A 857 9.18 -31.36 -22.39
N GLY A 858 8.28 -32.30 -22.72
CA GLY A 858 8.22 -33.62 -22.08
C GLY A 858 9.52 -34.42 -22.18
N ALA A 859 10.16 -34.42 -23.36
CA ALA A 859 11.42 -35.11 -23.57
C ALA A 859 12.55 -34.54 -22.69
N THR A 860 12.58 -33.22 -22.48
CA THR A 860 13.57 -32.59 -21.59
C THR A 860 13.36 -33.02 -20.14
N LEU A 861 12.13 -33.11 -19.67
CA LEU A 861 11.82 -33.54 -18.30
C LEU A 861 12.18 -35.03 -18.09
N GLU A 862 11.80 -35.89 -19.03
CA GLU A 862 12.14 -37.32 -19.00
C GLU A 862 13.65 -37.56 -18.98
N ASN A 863 14.40 -36.86 -19.84
CA ASN A 863 15.85 -36.94 -19.87
C ASN A 863 16.49 -36.45 -18.56
N THR A 864 15.91 -35.43 -17.93
CA THR A 864 16.38 -34.92 -16.64
C THR A 864 16.21 -35.97 -15.54
N VAL A 865 15.05 -36.63 -15.47
CA VAL A 865 14.79 -37.70 -14.50
C VAL A 865 15.67 -38.93 -14.76
N ALA A 866 15.76 -39.37 -16.02
CA ALA A 866 16.59 -40.52 -16.41
C ALA A 866 18.07 -40.30 -16.05
N ARG A 867 18.59 -39.09 -16.33
CA ARG A 867 19.97 -38.71 -15.99
C ARG A 867 20.22 -38.68 -14.49
N TYR A 868 19.28 -38.16 -13.69
CA TYR A 868 19.40 -38.20 -12.23
C TYR A 868 19.41 -39.65 -11.71
N ASN A 869 18.51 -40.50 -12.20
CA ASN A 869 18.46 -41.91 -11.81
C ASN A 869 19.73 -42.68 -12.21
N GLU A 870 20.36 -42.33 -13.33
CA GLU A 870 21.68 -42.83 -13.71
C GLU A 870 22.77 -42.42 -12.70
N PHE A 871 22.76 -41.17 -12.22
CA PHE A 871 23.68 -40.73 -11.17
C PHE A 871 23.49 -41.47 -9.85
N VAL A 872 22.24 -41.75 -9.47
CA VAL A 872 21.94 -42.59 -8.30
C VAL A 872 22.50 -44.00 -8.47
N ALA A 873 22.29 -44.63 -9.62
CA ALA A 873 22.82 -45.96 -9.92
C ALA A 873 24.36 -46.01 -9.88
N ASN A 874 25.01 -44.95 -10.38
CA ASN A 874 26.47 -44.84 -10.42
C ASN A 874 27.08 -44.34 -9.09
N GLY A 875 26.28 -43.72 -8.22
CA GLY A 875 26.71 -43.11 -6.96
C GLY A 875 27.50 -41.80 -7.11
N GLU A 876 27.41 -41.12 -8.26
CA GLU A 876 28.11 -39.89 -8.59
C GLU A 876 27.23 -38.95 -9.43
N ASP A 877 26.94 -37.75 -8.92
CA ASP A 877 26.27 -36.66 -9.65
C ASP A 877 27.31 -35.78 -10.34
N LYS A 878 27.45 -35.97 -11.66
CA LYS A 878 28.43 -35.23 -12.47
C LYS A 878 27.99 -33.82 -12.83
N ASP A 879 26.69 -33.50 -12.67
CA ASP A 879 26.16 -32.21 -13.05
C ASP A 879 26.30 -31.19 -11.93
N PHE A 880 25.96 -31.57 -10.70
CA PHE A 880 25.90 -30.65 -9.56
C PHE A 880 26.62 -31.15 -8.30
N HIS A 881 27.28 -32.31 -8.37
CA HIS A 881 28.08 -32.87 -7.28
C HIS A 881 27.28 -33.07 -5.98
N ARG A 882 26.01 -33.48 -6.08
CA ARG A 882 25.21 -33.91 -4.93
C ARG A 882 25.90 -35.08 -4.22
N GLU A 883 26.12 -34.94 -2.91
CA GLU A 883 26.90 -35.90 -2.13
C GLU A 883 26.29 -37.30 -2.18
N ARG A 884 27.14 -38.34 -2.22
CA ARG A 884 26.71 -39.75 -2.29
C ARG A 884 25.71 -40.19 -1.21
N ARG A 885 25.77 -39.59 -0.01
CA ARG A 885 24.81 -39.88 1.08
C ARG A 885 23.39 -39.36 0.80
N PHE A 886 23.24 -38.39 -0.09
CA PHE A 886 21.96 -37.79 -0.52
C PHE A 886 21.62 -38.16 -1.98
N LEU A 887 22.35 -39.10 -2.57
CA LEU A 887 22.22 -39.59 -3.94
C LEU A 887 22.03 -41.11 -3.92
N GLN A 888 21.01 -41.58 -3.20
CA GLN A 888 20.76 -43.01 -2.98
C GLN A 888 19.38 -43.47 -3.46
N ILE A 889 18.45 -42.53 -3.65
CA ILE A 889 17.05 -42.83 -3.92
C ILE A 889 16.74 -42.28 -5.32
N PRO A 890 16.38 -43.13 -6.30
CA PRO A 890 15.95 -42.66 -7.60
C PRO A 890 14.57 -41.99 -7.50
N ILE A 891 14.22 -41.15 -8.48
CA ILE A 891 12.83 -40.74 -8.71
C ILE A 891 12.02 -41.98 -9.09
N GLY A 892 10.94 -42.24 -8.34
CA GLY A 892 10.09 -43.42 -8.49
C GLY A 892 9.09 -43.34 -9.65
N GLU A 893 8.13 -44.26 -9.63
CA GLU A 893 6.98 -44.24 -10.54
C GLU A 893 5.94 -43.20 -10.12
N GLY A 894 5.16 -42.73 -11.09
CA GLY A 894 4.13 -41.72 -10.89
C GLY A 894 2.95 -42.17 -10.02
N PRO A 895 2.00 -41.26 -9.70
CA PRO A 895 1.90 -39.92 -10.26
C PRO A 895 3.04 -38.98 -9.81
N TYR A 896 3.34 -38.00 -10.66
CA TYR A 896 4.38 -37.01 -10.46
C TYR A 896 3.77 -35.66 -10.14
N TYR A 897 4.50 -34.86 -9.35
CA TYR A 897 4.06 -33.56 -8.87
C TYR A 897 5.15 -32.52 -9.13
N MET A 898 4.73 -31.31 -9.48
CA MET A 898 5.63 -30.17 -9.67
C MET A 898 5.08 -28.94 -8.95
N ILE A 899 5.84 -28.42 -7.99
CA ILE A 899 5.40 -27.35 -7.08
C ILE A 899 6.28 -26.12 -7.26
N GLU A 900 5.67 -24.96 -7.51
CA GLU A 900 6.41 -23.69 -7.58
C GLU A 900 7.23 -23.40 -6.32
N GLN A 901 8.43 -22.84 -6.52
CA GLN A 901 9.30 -22.29 -5.49
C GLN A 901 9.66 -20.87 -5.92
N LYS A 902 9.06 -19.88 -5.26
CA LYS A 902 9.24 -18.44 -5.49
C LYS A 902 10.02 -17.79 -4.33
N PRO A 903 10.71 -16.67 -4.58
CA PRO A 903 11.44 -15.98 -3.53
C PRO A 903 10.43 -15.35 -2.56
N ARG A 904 10.66 -15.56 -1.26
CA ARG A 904 9.83 -14.98 -0.20
C ARG A 904 10.67 -14.40 0.94
N PHE A 905 10.16 -13.39 1.63
CA PHE A 905 10.80 -12.81 2.82
C PHE A 905 9.80 -12.60 3.96
N ALA A 906 10.28 -12.67 5.20
CA ALA A 906 9.49 -12.35 6.40
C ALA A 906 10.09 -11.22 7.22
N THR A 907 11.41 -11.04 7.16
CA THR A 907 12.14 -10.13 8.03
C THR A 907 12.80 -9.05 7.18
N THR A 908 12.60 -7.80 7.54
CA THR A 908 13.35 -6.67 6.97
C THR A 908 14.68 -6.54 7.71
N MET A 909 15.80 -6.47 6.98
CA MET A 909 17.14 -6.39 7.58
C MET A 909 17.55 -4.93 7.88
N GLY A 910 16.89 -3.98 7.22
CA GLY A 910 17.01 -2.56 7.48
C GLY A 910 16.15 -2.07 8.63
N GLY A 911 16.52 -0.91 9.17
CA GLY A 911 15.79 -0.27 10.25
C GLY A 911 16.54 0.92 10.84
N LEU A 912 16.18 1.28 12.06
CA LEU A 912 16.74 2.39 12.82
C LEU A 912 18.23 2.20 13.08
N VAL A 913 18.97 3.31 13.00
CA VAL A 913 20.38 3.41 13.34
C VAL A 913 20.51 3.56 14.85
N VAL A 914 21.21 2.62 15.49
CA VAL A 914 21.56 2.71 16.92
C VAL A 914 23.06 2.65 17.15
N ASN A 915 23.50 3.15 18.30
CA ASN A 915 24.86 2.92 18.81
C ASN A 915 24.97 1.59 19.58
N ASN A 916 26.16 1.26 20.11
CA ASN A 916 26.38 0.05 20.91
C ASN A 916 25.72 0.04 22.31
N LYS A 917 24.99 1.10 22.65
CA LYS A 917 24.11 1.20 23.83
C LYS A 917 22.63 1.17 23.45
N LEU A 918 22.32 0.85 22.20
CA LEU A 918 20.97 0.76 21.63
C LEU A 918 20.19 2.08 21.65
N GLN A 919 20.91 3.21 21.72
CA GLN A 919 20.32 4.55 21.62
C GLN A 919 20.14 4.90 20.14
N VAL A 920 18.97 5.43 19.79
CA VAL A 920 18.67 5.83 18.42
C VAL A 920 19.49 7.08 18.05
N VAL A 921 19.99 7.09 16.82
CA VAL A 921 20.80 8.17 16.26
C VAL A 921 20.02 8.84 15.14
N ASN A 922 20.00 10.16 15.13
CA ASN A 922 19.33 10.95 14.08
C ASN A 922 20.18 11.05 12.80
N THR A 923 19.61 11.66 11.76
CA THR A 923 20.26 11.87 10.45
C THR A 923 21.52 12.74 10.51
N SER A 924 21.70 13.55 11.57
CA SER A 924 22.94 14.32 11.81
C SER A 924 24.00 13.54 12.60
N GLY A 925 23.79 12.26 12.88
CA GLY A 925 24.72 11.41 13.64
C GLY A 925 24.70 11.67 15.16
N THR A 926 23.70 12.39 15.67
CA THR A 926 23.54 12.73 17.09
C THR A 926 22.60 11.76 17.79
N ILE A 927 22.89 11.45 19.06
CA ILE A 927 22.04 10.58 19.88
C ILE A 927 20.74 11.33 20.24
N ILE A 928 19.61 10.69 19.95
CA ILE A 928 18.28 11.15 20.37
C ILE A 928 18.10 10.77 21.84
N LYS A 929 18.14 11.75 22.76
CA LYS A 929 18.03 11.42 24.19
C LYS A 929 16.63 10.90 24.48
N GLY A 930 16.56 9.86 25.32
CA GLY A 930 15.31 9.23 25.71
C GLY A 930 14.82 8.15 24.75
N LEU A 931 15.39 8.03 23.54
CA LEU A 931 14.94 7.05 22.54
C LEU A 931 15.93 5.89 22.35
N TYR A 932 15.39 4.68 22.44
CA TYR A 932 16.10 3.42 22.26
C TYR A 932 15.35 2.53 21.27
N ALA A 933 16.03 1.57 20.66
CA ALA A 933 15.41 0.60 19.77
C ALA A 933 16.08 -0.78 19.90
N ALA A 934 15.28 -1.85 19.77
CA ALA A 934 15.73 -3.23 19.89
C ALA A 934 14.93 -4.18 18.99
N GLY A 935 15.54 -5.30 18.58
CA GLY A 935 14.96 -6.28 17.67
C GLY A 935 15.04 -5.90 16.20
N GLU A 936 14.11 -6.42 15.40
CA GLU A 936 14.08 -6.28 13.93
C GLU A 936 13.99 -4.82 13.47
N VAL A 937 13.42 -3.92 14.28
CA VAL A 937 13.34 -2.49 13.98
C VAL A 937 14.73 -1.83 13.90
N VAL A 938 15.80 -2.50 14.35
CA VAL A 938 17.19 -2.02 14.29
C VAL A 938 17.91 -2.61 13.09
N GLY A 939 18.43 -1.74 12.22
CA GLY A 939 19.15 -2.15 11.02
C GLY A 939 20.63 -2.51 11.27
N GLY A 940 21.07 -3.60 10.65
CA GLY A 940 22.50 -3.86 10.39
C GLY A 940 23.21 -4.89 11.26
N VAL A 941 22.56 -5.54 12.23
CA VAL A 941 23.20 -6.63 13.00
C VAL A 941 23.51 -7.84 12.12
N MET A 942 22.58 -8.18 11.22
CA MET A 942 22.69 -9.34 10.34
C MET A 942 23.37 -9.02 8.99
N GLY A 943 23.66 -7.75 8.69
CA GLY A 943 24.17 -7.38 7.38
C GLY A 943 23.13 -7.66 6.29
N THR A 944 23.53 -8.33 5.20
CA THR A 944 22.62 -8.65 4.09
C THR A 944 21.79 -9.90 4.28
N ASP A 945 22.17 -10.78 5.21
CA ASP A 945 21.52 -12.06 5.39
C ASP A 945 21.65 -12.55 6.83
N SER A 946 20.58 -13.13 7.37
CA SER A 946 20.56 -13.68 8.72
C SER A 946 20.57 -15.21 8.69
N PRO A 947 21.42 -15.88 9.49
CA PRO A 947 21.33 -17.33 9.63
C PRO A 947 20.12 -17.73 10.50
N SER A 948 19.75 -19.01 10.48
CA SER A 948 18.55 -19.50 11.19
C SER A 948 18.63 -19.23 12.70
N GLY A 949 17.52 -18.86 13.33
CA GLY A 949 17.45 -18.51 14.76
C GLY A 949 18.17 -17.21 15.20
N ALA A 950 18.93 -16.55 14.33
CA ALA A 950 19.71 -15.37 14.70
C ALA A 950 18.86 -14.13 15.04
N ASN A 951 17.77 -13.90 14.29
CA ASN A 951 16.88 -12.75 14.54
C ASN A 951 16.16 -12.85 15.88
N ASN A 952 15.79 -14.08 16.29
CA ASN A 952 15.20 -14.33 17.61
C ASN A 952 16.22 -14.06 18.72
N ALA A 953 17.46 -14.57 18.56
CA ALA A 953 18.56 -14.30 19.48
C ALA A 953 18.85 -12.79 19.62
N TRP A 954 18.88 -12.06 18.49
CA TRP A 954 19.07 -10.61 18.50
C TRP A 954 17.93 -9.88 19.18
N ALA A 955 16.68 -10.23 18.90
CA ALA A 955 15.52 -9.60 19.53
C ALA A 955 15.57 -9.71 21.05
N LEU A 956 15.76 -10.92 21.57
CA LEU A 956 15.84 -11.18 23.02
C LEU A 956 17.05 -10.48 23.66
N THR A 957 18.22 -10.59 23.03
CA THR A 957 19.48 -10.02 23.55
C THR A 957 19.43 -8.50 23.56
N SER A 958 19.02 -7.88 22.44
CA SER A 958 18.94 -6.42 22.36
C SER A 958 17.87 -5.84 23.27
N GLY A 959 16.71 -6.49 23.40
CA GLY A 959 15.66 -6.06 24.34
C GLY A 959 16.16 -6.05 25.78
N LYS A 960 16.74 -7.16 26.25
CA LYS A 960 17.33 -7.29 27.59
C LYS A 960 18.40 -6.21 27.83
N LEU A 961 19.33 -6.05 26.88
CA LEU A 961 20.44 -5.10 27.01
C LEU A 961 19.96 -3.64 27.02
N ALA A 962 18.91 -3.28 26.25
CA ALA A 962 18.37 -1.93 26.24
C ALA A 962 17.90 -1.51 27.64
N ALA A 963 17.13 -2.38 28.32
CA ALA A 963 16.68 -2.16 29.69
C ALA A 963 17.85 -1.97 30.67
N GLU A 964 18.89 -2.81 30.58
CA GLU A 964 20.09 -2.69 31.42
C GLU A 964 20.86 -1.38 31.20
N LYS A 965 20.96 -0.92 29.94
CA LYS A 965 21.60 0.38 29.65
C LYS A 965 20.78 1.55 30.18
N ILE A 966 19.45 1.46 30.13
CA ILE A 966 18.55 2.49 30.67
C ILE A 966 18.66 2.56 32.20
N LYS A 967 18.62 1.42 32.90
CA LYS A 967 18.78 1.36 34.37
C LYS A 967 20.04 2.08 34.82
N LYS A 968 21.20 1.76 34.23
CA LYS A 968 22.48 2.42 34.54
C LYS A 968 22.46 3.93 34.29
N LYS A 969 21.69 4.40 33.30
CA LYS A 969 21.56 5.83 32.99
C LYS A 969 20.61 6.54 33.94
N ILE A 970 19.60 5.87 34.48
CA ILE A 970 18.67 6.48 35.45
C ILE A 970 19.34 6.64 36.83
N GLU A 971 20.35 5.82 37.13
CA GLU A 971 21.13 5.85 38.39
C GLU A 971 22.29 6.86 38.39
N HIS A 972 22.61 7.46 37.24
CA HIS A 972 23.68 8.45 37.05
C HIS A 972 23.11 9.77 36.56
#